data_AF-A0A959SWQ3-F1
#
_entry.id   AF-A0A959SWQ3-F1
#
_cell.length_a   1.000
_cell.length_b   1.000
_cell.length_c   1.000
_cell.angle_alpha   90.00
_cell.angle_beta   90.00
_cell.angle_gamma   90.00
#
_symmetry.space_group_name_H-M   'P 1'
#
loop_
_entity.id
_entity.type
_entity.pdbx_description
1 polymer ?
#
loop_
_entity_poly.entity_id
_entity_poly.type
_entity_poly.pdbx_seq_one_letter_code
_entity_poly.pdbx_strand_id
1 'polypeptide(L)'
;FLDLQKAEAQAREAKIEAGLERVRARTMAMHKGDELADTALLLFEQITELGIKPRSCGFLIMDEETKSMKDWSANLDEKGEASIVTGILAYDQHPILSNVVTTWRKRVPYFIGGIHGKDLQEYYKMVTSKETTSKAIRDKVLAKANSEFTNSFYFGYGMMYVLTPKAISDQEIDIMLRFAKVFEQTYTRFLDLKKAEEQAREAEIQLALERVRARTMAMHSSNELTEVASELFQQITALGLKPSAYGVVIVDEKEKTGEVFITADGTVIPDSFVLPYHGEPAQNKIFNSWKKREPYTIVDLKGKKLESHLSFIAQNMPVRDMLEASGTARPDRLALHMIHFKHGFLGINYLEPNEEVVPLLIRFAKVFEQTYTRFLDLQKAEAQAREAQIEASLERIRSRTMGMQVSTELKEIVALLYEECNKFGFASFLIILNTRTEKEDGFNWWLSTSKQTVFPQSYYIPDIDEPVFEKIRSIWRSGKPSGHVHMSGKIKAEHDRRLFSETGLKELPGHLKEKMISDKSISLSIANMKNGFIEVADKDFIAEDQMSILIRYAKVFEQTYSRFLDLQKAEAQARESQIEAALERVRSRSLAMHHSSELSAVVETLLSEFTKLEFTLTFCIINLINEQDRSNTVWAANPETGKQPESYYMKFEDYPFHHAMWKAWKNQEKRFIYTIEGEEKKIYDEYLYTDTEFRRFPKHVQDANKALERYVAGFTFFKYSGLQTVSENFISEEDLAILERFGRVFEQSYTRFLDLQKAEAQAREAKIEAALEKVRSRSLAMHSADELQEVVLVIVEKLQELGVILDANGITLCTYFPGSRDVQHWIASPDFTHVGKYLLPYFDHVIFSEAWHSKESGDPYFSKEYSGEEKNSFFKHAFEHSDYRNFPGEVKQWILENDKHVLSFAWQKNSAILIPSNTGLVPTEAEKEILIRFSKVFEQAYVRFMDLQRAEAQAREAEIQLALERVRARTMAMHNSSELAEVAVLLFEQIKHLGVKSFSSGFNIWDDEYKNLISWMSNATGEINPPFELPIQEYEQHQRIFTAWKKKELFLEDDLQGEALTRHYKFLRSFPLLDQSFKQAEQAGIKIPDRQVHNVAFFSNGYLLFITDEPTPQYHLIFQRFGKVFDQTYTRFLDLNRAEAQALQAENDLVEIKAARKKAEEALKELQVTQKQLIQSEKMASLGELTAGIAHEIQNP
;
A
#
# COMPACT_ATOMS: atom_id res chain seq x y z
N PHE A 1 -24.05 79.66 112.53
CA PHE A 1 -24.56 78.26 112.38
C PHE A 1 -24.41 77.78 110.95
N LEU A 2 -25.00 78.45 109.94
CA LEU A 2 -24.81 78.13 108.52
C LEU A 2 -23.33 78.15 108.06
N ASP A 3 -22.53 79.13 108.49
CA ASP A 3 -21.09 79.18 108.15
C ASP A 3 -20.27 78.07 108.83
N LEU A 4 -20.67 77.63 110.02
CA LEU A 4 -20.01 76.52 110.73
C LEU A 4 -20.31 75.18 110.03
N GLN A 5 -21.56 74.96 109.61
CA GLN A 5 -21.93 73.79 108.80
C GLN A 5 -21.23 73.79 107.44
N LYS A 6 -21.04 74.96 106.83
CA LYS A 6 -20.31 75.10 105.55
C LYS A 6 -18.82 74.83 105.72
N ALA A 7 -18.21 75.29 106.82
CA ALA A 7 -16.82 75.01 107.16
C ALA A 7 -16.59 73.53 107.51
N GLU A 8 -17.49 72.89 108.26
CA GLU A 8 -17.43 71.44 108.54
C GLU A 8 -17.61 70.60 107.28
N ALA A 9 -18.52 70.99 106.38
CA ALA A 9 -18.69 70.34 105.08
C ALA A 9 -17.44 70.50 104.19
N GLN A 10 -16.82 71.69 104.15
CA GLN A 10 -15.57 71.92 103.42
C GLN A 10 -14.39 71.17 104.01
N ALA A 11 -14.27 71.09 105.35
CA ALA A 11 -13.22 70.33 106.01
C ALA A 11 -13.36 68.82 105.73
N ARG A 12 -14.59 68.31 105.72
CA ARG A 12 -14.87 66.91 105.34
C ARG A 12 -14.54 66.65 103.88
N GLU A 13 -14.89 67.56 102.98
CA GLU A 13 -14.58 67.47 101.55
C GLU A 13 -13.07 67.50 101.28
N ALA A 14 -12.33 68.37 101.96
CA ALA A 14 -10.87 68.42 101.87
C ALA A 14 -10.21 67.12 102.35
N LYS A 15 -10.77 66.47 103.38
CA LYS A 15 -10.29 65.17 103.86
C LYS A 15 -10.53 64.07 102.83
N ILE A 16 -11.66 64.09 102.12
CA ILE A 16 -11.98 63.15 101.03
C ILE A 16 -10.97 63.31 99.89
N GLU A 17 -10.74 64.55 99.42
CA GLU A 17 -9.77 64.83 98.36
C GLU A 17 -8.33 64.44 98.74
N ALA A 18 -7.91 64.70 99.98
CA ALA A 18 -6.59 64.25 100.46
C ALA A 18 -6.46 62.71 100.46
N GLY A 19 -7.52 61.99 100.80
CA GLY A 19 -7.55 60.53 100.72
C GLY A 19 -7.47 60.01 99.29
N LEU A 20 -8.24 60.61 98.37
CA LEU A 20 -8.20 60.28 96.94
C LEU A 20 -6.80 60.47 96.35
N GLU A 21 -6.14 61.58 96.67
CA GLU A 21 -4.81 61.89 96.13
C GLU A 21 -3.73 60.94 96.67
N ARG A 22 -3.82 60.52 97.93
CA ARG A 22 -2.88 59.52 98.49
C ARG A 22 -2.98 58.18 97.76
N VAL A 23 -4.21 57.70 97.51
CA VAL A 23 -4.42 56.45 96.75
C VAL A 23 -3.98 56.62 95.28
N ARG A 24 -4.25 57.78 94.67
CA ARG A 24 -3.76 58.11 93.32
C ARG A 24 -2.24 58.01 93.23
N ALA A 25 -1.53 58.69 94.11
CA ALA A 25 -0.06 58.76 94.09
C ALA A 25 0.57 57.37 94.25
N ARG A 26 0.04 56.53 95.15
CA ARG A 26 0.55 55.16 95.32
C ARG A 26 0.33 54.30 94.08
N THR A 27 -0.86 54.38 93.48
CA THR A 27 -1.20 53.61 92.27
C THR A 27 -0.33 54.05 91.07
N MET A 28 -0.02 55.34 90.94
CA MET A 28 0.86 55.84 89.88
C MET A 28 2.32 55.41 90.02
N ALA A 29 2.77 55.15 91.26
CA ALA A 29 4.13 54.70 91.53
C ALA A 29 4.35 53.20 91.28
N MET A 30 3.35 52.51 90.74
CA MET A 30 3.44 51.07 90.48
C MET A 30 4.30 50.78 89.24
N HIS A 31 5.25 49.86 89.38
CA HIS A 31 6.07 49.30 88.29
C HIS A 31 5.72 47.84 88.00
N LYS A 32 5.07 47.15 88.96
CA LYS A 32 4.65 45.76 88.81
C LYS A 32 3.25 45.54 89.37
N GLY A 33 2.56 44.52 88.86
CA GLY A 33 1.16 44.26 89.22
C GLY A 33 0.94 43.71 90.64
N ASP A 34 1.98 43.19 91.29
CA ASP A 34 1.97 42.73 92.69
C ASP A 34 1.96 43.88 93.70
N GLU A 35 2.38 45.09 93.30
CA GLU A 35 2.36 46.30 94.14
C GLU A 35 0.94 46.87 94.38
N LEU A 36 -0.09 46.30 93.73
CA LEU A 36 -1.49 46.64 93.96
C LEU A 36 -1.93 46.37 95.42
N ALA A 37 -1.27 45.42 96.07
CA ALA A 37 -1.56 45.01 97.44
C ALA A 37 -1.28 46.14 98.46
N ASP A 38 -0.22 46.93 98.25
CA ASP A 38 0.09 48.10 99.08
C ASP A 38 -0.92 49.22 98.88
N THR A 39 -1.46 49.34 97.66
CA THR A 39 -2.53 50.30 97.35
C THR A 39 -3.84 49.91 98.06
N ALA A 40 -4.14 48.61 98.17
CA ALA A 40 -5.31 48.12 98.92
C ALA A 40 -5.20 48.42 100.42
N LEU A 41 -4.00 48.28 101.00
CA LEU A 41 -3.75 48.64 102.40
C LEU A 41 -3.94 50.14 102.64
N LEU A 42 -3.39 50.98 101.76
CA LEU A 42 -3.58 52.43 101.86
C LEU A 42 -5.05 52.82 101.73
N LEU A 43 -5.78 52.22 100.80
CA LEU A 43 -7.22 52.43 100.64
C LEU A 43 -7.98 52.14 101.95
N PHE A 44 -7.66 51.02 102.62
CA PHE A 44 -8.26 50.63 103.89
C PHE A 44 -8.12 51.72 104.96
N GLU A 45 -6.92 52.27 105.12
CA GLU A 45 -6.64 53.36 106.05
C GLU A 45 -7.46 54.62 105.69
N GLN A 46 -7.46 55.00 104.41
CA GLN A 46 -8.15 56.21 103.94
C GLN A 46 -9.66 56.16 104.17
N ILE A 47 -10.31 55.05 103.83
CA ILE A 47 -11.77 54.95 103.98
C ILE A 47 -12.16 54.86 105.47
N THR A 48 -11.31 54.27 106.31
CA THR A 48 -11.47 54.23 107.78
C THR A 48 -11.42 55.63 108.39
N GLU A 49 -10.47 56.46 107.96
CA GLU A 49 -10.38 57.86 108.38
C GLU A 49 -11.59 58.69 107.97
N LEU A 50 -12.26 58.32 106.87
CA LEU A 50 -13.46 58.99 106.34
C LEU A 50 -14.77 58.54 106.99
N GLY A 51 -14.70 57.59 107.94
CA GLY A 51 -15.82 57.13 108.75
C GLY A 51 -16.46 55.82 108.28
N ILE A 52 -16.04 55.27 107.13
CA ILE A 52 -16.46 53.95 106.67
C ILE A 52 -15.68 52.92 107.49
N LYS A 53 -16.35 51.99 108.17
CA LYS A 53 -15.68 50.98 109.01
C LYS A 53 -15.64 49.62 108.30
N PRO A 54 -14.67 49.38 107.41
CA PRO A 54 -14.55 48.11 106.69
C PRO A 54 -14.15 46.96 107.62
N ARG A 55 -14.64 45.76 107.31
CA ARG A 55 -13.99 44.49 107.73
C ARG A 55 -12.84 44.12 106.80
N SER A 56 -13.02 44.41 105.52
CA SER A 56 -12.06 44.20 104.45
C SER A 56 -12.33 45.20 103.32
N CYS A 57 -11.30 45.60 102.60
CA CYS A 57 -11.46 46.24 101.30
C CYS A 57 -10.32 45.87 100.37
N GLY A 58 -10.57 45.97 99.08
CA GLY A 58 -9.55 45.62 98.09
C GLY A 58 -9.96 45.90 96.66
N PHE A 59 -9.11 45.46 95.76
CA PHE A 59 -9.31 45.51 94.32
C PHE A 59 -9.44 44.09 93.77
N LEU A 60 -10.45 43.89 92.93
CA LEU A 60 -10.68 42.66 92.20
C LEU A 60 -10.54 42.95 90.71
N ILE A 61 -9.48 42.44 90.07
CA ILE A 61 -9.25 42.59 88.62
C ILE A 61 -9.82 41.38 87.90
N MET A 62 -10.69 41.64 86.93
CA MET A 62 -11.47 40.65 86.20
C MET A 62 -10.65 40.11 85.02
N ASP A 63 -10.68 38.80 84.83
CA ASP A 63 -10.07 38.10 83.70
C ASP A 63 -11.14 37.26 83.00
N GLU A 64 -11.59 37.76 81.84
CA GLU A 64 -12.60 37.10 81.03
C GLU A 64 -12.10 35.82 80.34
N GLU A 65 -10.79 35.67 80.10
CA GLU A 65 -10.23 34.44 79.50
C GLU A 65 -10.27 33.29 80.50
N THR A 66 -9.84 33.55 81.74
CA THR A 66 -9.81 32.52 82.79
C THR A 66 -11.12 32.42 83.58
N LYS A 67 -12.10 33.30 83.34
CA LYS A 67 -13.37 33.43 84.07
C LYS A 67 -13.16 33.53 85.59
N SER A 68 -12.14 34.28 85.98
CA SER A 68 -11.74 34.46 87.37
C SER A 68 -11.43 35.94 87.66
N MET A 69 -11.42 36.30 88.93
CA MET A 69 -11.00 37.62 89.40
C MET A 69 -9.85 37.47 90.38
N LYS A 70 -8.79 38.24 90.18
CA LYS A 70 -7.64 38.31 91.10
C LYS A 70 -7.92 39.34 92.17
N ASP A 71 -7.80 38.93 93.43
CA ASP A 71 -8.02 39.74 94.63
C ASP A 71 -6.70 40.29 95.16
N TRP A 72 -6.69 41.58 95.47
CA TRP A 72 -5.70 42.23 96.32
C TRP A 72 -6.44 43.01 97.39
N SER A 73 -6.42 42.51 98.62
CA SER A 73 -7.24 43.03 99.70
C SER A 73 -6.48 43.24 100.99
N ALA A 74 -6.96 44.20 101.77
CA ALA A 74 -6.55 44.45 103.14
C ALA A 74 -7.68 44.02 104.08
N ASN A 75 -7.38 43.09 104.98
CA ASN A 75 -8.34 42.46 105.89
C ASN A 75 -7.96 42.74 107.34
N LEU A 76 -8.96 43.02 108.21
CA LEU A 76 -8.72 43.15 109.64
C LEU A 76 -8.34 41.81 110.28
N ASP A 77 -7.22 41.81 111.00
CA ASP A 77 -6.74 40.67 111.78
C ASP A 77 -7.32 40.64 113.21
N GLU A 78 -6.87 39.69 114.03
CA GLU A 78 -7.39 39.46 115.40
C GLU A 78 -7.20 40.66 116.35
N LYS A 79 -6.27 41.58 116.06
CA LYS A 79 -5.96 42.75 116.90
C LYS A 79 -6.62 44.02 116.39
N GLY A 80 -7.31 43.95 115.24
CA GLY A 80 -7.87 45.10 114.57
C GLY A 80 -6.85 45.83 113.69
N GLU A 81 -5.76 45.16 113.28
CA GLU A 81 -4.77 45.69 112.33
C GLU A 81 -5.04 45.14 110.92
N ALA A 82 -4.78 45.93 109.87
CA ALA A 82 -5.04 45.53 108.49
C ALA A 82 -3.86 44.72 107.91
N SER A 83 -4.14 43.56 107.32
CA SER A 83 -3.15 42.65 106.71
C SER A 83 -3.48 42.34 105.25
N ILE A 84 -2.45 42.19 104.41
CA ILE A 84 -2.59 41.98 102.96
C ILE A 84 -2.92 40.51 102.67
N VAL A 85 -3.94 40.30 101.84
CA VAL A 85 -4.32 39.00 101.29
C VAL A 85 -4.44 39.13 99.77
N THR A 86 -3.87 38.17 99.04
CA THR A 86 -4.04 38.04 97.59
C THR A 86 -4.63 36.68 97.25
N GLY A 87 -5.49 36.65 96.23
CA GLY A 87 -6.23 35.43 95.90
C GLY A 87 -6.79 35.43 94.49
N ILE A 88 -7.39 34.31 94.10
CA ILE A 88 -8.14 34.18 92.84
C ILE A 88 -9.52 33.63 93.19
N LEU A 89 -10.57 34.36 92.81
CA LEU A 89 -11.96 33.94 92.97
C LEU A 89 -12.54 33.59 91.60
N ALA A 90 -13.28 32.48 91.51
CA ALA A 90 -14.01 32.15 90.28
C ALA A 90 -15.33 32.94 90.21
N TYR A 91 -15.77 33.32 89.01
CA TYR A 91 -17.00 34.11 88.82
C TYR A 91 -18.27 33.43 89.35
N ASP A 92 -18.30 32.11 89.40
CA ASP A 92 -19.40 31.26 89.83
C ASP A 92 -19.21 30.67 91.24
N GLN A 93 -18.18 31.09 91.97
CA GLN A 93 -17.81 30.49 93.26
C GLN A 93 -18.86 30.69 94.36
N HIS A 94 -19.70 31.72 94.29
CA HIS A 94 -20.86 31.93 95.16
C HIS A 94 -21.91 32.79 94.44
N PRO A 95 -23.23 32.61 94.68
CA PRO A 95 -24.27 33.41 94.02
C PRO A 95 -24.07 34.92 94.11
N ILE A 96 -23.55 35.42 95.24
CA ILE A 96 -23.25 36.86 95.37
C ILE A 96 -22.11 37.33 94.47
N LEU A 97 -21.09 36.50 94.23
CA LEU A 97 -19.98 36.82 93.31
C LEU A 97 -20.48 36.80 91.86
N SER A 98 -21.37 35.87 91.52
CA SER A 98 -22.03 35.85 90.21
C SER A 98 -22.88 37.09 89.97
N ASN A 99 -23.59 37.56 91.00
CA ASN A 99 -24.35 38.82 90.93
C ASN A 99 -23.42 40.03 90.75
N VAL A 100 -22.29 40.04 91.46
CA VAL A 100 -21.26 41.07 91.31
C VAL A 100 -20.71 41.11 89.88
N VAL A 101 -20.30 39.97 89.31
CA VAL A 101 -19.77 39.91 87.93
C VAL A 101 -20.85 40.28 86.92
N THR A 102 -22.09 39.82 87.13
CA THR A 102 -23.22 40.17 86.25
C THR A 102 -23.49 41.66 86.27
N THR A 103 -23.34 42.31 87.43
CA THR A 103 -23.55 43.75 87.59
C THR A 103 -22.42 44.56 86.95
N TRP A 104 -21.17 44.10 87.09
CA TRP A 104 -20.00 44.66 86.38
C TRP A 104 -20.18 44.61 84.85
N ARG A 105 -20.55 43.44 84.31
CA ARG A 105 -20.79 43.26 82.86
C ARG A 105 -21.92 44.15 82.34
N LYS A 106 -22.94 44.42 83.16
CA LYS A 106 -24.02 45.37 82.85
C LYS A 106 -23.58 46.84 82.93
N ARG A 107 -22.34 47.11 83.34
CA ARG A 107 -21.77 48.46 83.53
C ARG A 107 -22.58 49.33 84.49
N VAL A 108 -23.21 48.71 85.48
CA VAL A 108 -23.81 49.43 86.60
C VAL A 108 -22.68 49.91 87.52
N PRO A 109 -22.68 51.15 88.06
CA PRO A 109 -21.51 51.74 88.71
C PRO A 109 -21.14 51.11 90.06
N TYR A 110 -22.10 50.50 90.77
CA TYR A 110 -21.84 49.79 92.02
C TYR A 110 -22.87 48.66 92.24
N PHE A 111 -22.53 47.75 93.14
CA PHE A 111 -23.40 46.70 93.66
C PHE A 111 -23.30 46.68 95.19
N ILE A 112 -24.44 46.71 95.87
CA ILE A 112 -24.53 46.53 97.32
C ILE A 112 -25.41 45.32 97.58
N GLY A 113 -24.83 44.28 98.16
CA GLY A 113 -25.54 43.03 98.47
C GLY A 113 -25.25 42.56 99.88
N GLY A 114 -26.31 42.32 100.66
CA GLY A 114 -26.21 41.75 102.00
C GLY A 114 -26.31 40.23 101.98
N ILE A 115 -25.42 39.57 102.72
CA ILE A 115 -25.46 38.14 103.01
C ILE A 115 -25.64 37.97 104.52
N HIS A 116 -26.58 37.14 104.93
CA HIS A 116 -26.98 36.99 106.33
C HIS A 116 -27.15 35.53 106.71
N GLY A 117 -27.00 35.22 108.01
CA GLY A 117 -27.31 33.90 108.53
C GLY A 117 -26.51 32.76 107.88
N LYS A 118 -27.19 31.67 107.49
CA LYS A 118 -26.54 30.46 106.93
C LYS A 118 -25.80 30.73 105.61
N ASP A 119 -26.34 31.62 104.78
CA ASP A 119 -25.76 31.98 103.48
C ASP A 119 -24.41 32.68 103.64
N LEU A 120 -24.23 33.46 104.72
CA LEU A 120 -22.96 34.09 105.06
C LEU A 120 -21.91 33.05 105.46
N GLN A 121 -22.32 32.00 106.16
CA GLN A 121 -21.45 30.89 106.53
C GLN A 121 -20.99 30.10 105.32
N GLU A 122 -21.88 29.92 104.35
CA GLU A 122 -21.57 29.24 103.08
C GLU A 122 -20.63 30.05 102.20
N TYR A 123 -20.86 31.37 102.05
CA TYR A 123 -19.97 32.29 101.34
C TYR A 123 -18.52 32.19 101.84
N TYR A 124 -18.31 32.42 103.15
CA TYR A 124 -16.97 32.34 103.74
C TYR A 124 -16.36 30.95 103.63
N LYS A 125 -17.17 29.89 103.75
CA LYS A 125 -16.67 28.52 103.53
C LYS A 125 -16.15 28.35 102.10
N MET A 126 -16.82 28.89 101.09
CA MET A 126 -16.45 28.75 99.68
C MET A 126 -15.27 29.64 99.28
N VAL A 127 -15.20 30.89 99.75
CA VAL A 127 -14.10 31.80 99.35
C VAL A 127 -12.78 31.55 100.10
N THR A 128 -12.81 30.89 101.26
CA THR A 128 -11.60 30.55 102.03
C THR A 128 -11.20 29.06 101.95
N SER A 129 -11.78 28.26 101.04
CA SER A 129 -11.51 26.81 100.97
C SER A 129 -10.19 26.40 100.30
N LYS A 130 -9.45 27.36 99.70
CA LYS A 130 -8.14 27.12 99.06
C LYS A 130 -7.02 27.82 99.85
N GLU A 131 -6.34 27.04 100.67
CA GLU A 131 -4.99 27.13 101.31
C GLU A 131 -4.25 28.45 101.65
N THR A 132 -4.77 29.66 101.51
CA THR A 132 -4.00 30.88 101.88
C THR A 132 -4.66 31.88 102.82
N THR A 133 -5.84 31.59 103.40
CA THR A 133 -6.40 32.41 104.48
C THR A 133 -6.50 31.57 105.75
N SER A 134 -5.78 31.98 106.80
CA SER A 134 -5.58 31.18 108.00
C SER A 134 -6.92 30.68 108.57
N LYS A 135 -6.94 29.40 108.98
CA LYS A 135 -8.09 28.76 109.65
C LYS A 135 -8.65 29.62 110.80
N ALA A 136 -7.80 30.47 111.41
CA ALA A 136 -8.17 31.42 112.45
C ALA A 136 -9.09 32.56 111.98
N ILE A 137 -8.93 33.09 110.75
CA ILE A 137 -9.83 34.10 110.17
C ILE A 137 -11.20 33.47 109.89
N ARG A 138 -11.20 32.27 109.29
CA ARG A 138 -12.42 31.51 108.96
C ARG A 138 -13.27 31.24 110.20
N ASP A 139 -12.68 30.71 111.27
CA ASP A 139 -13.45 30.23 112.43
C ASP A 139 -13.93 31.35 113.37
N LYS A 140 -13.34 32.57 113.33
CA LYS A 140 -13.72 33.69 114.23
C LYS A 140 -14.47 34.83 113.57
N VAL A 141 -14.26 35.16 112.28
CA VAL A 141 -15.12 36.13 111.57
C VAL A 141 -16.56 35.60 111.54
N LEU A 142 -16.71 34.28 111.33
CA LEU A 142 -17.99 33.57 111.36
C LEU A 142 -18.67 33.56 112.74
N ALA A 143 -17.93 33.71 113.84
CA ALA A 143 -18.47 33.63 115.19
C ALA A 143 -19.11 34.95 115.70
N LYS A 144 -18.83 36.09 115.06
CA LYS A 144 -19.32 37.42 115.50
C LYS A 144 -20.08 38.21 114.43
N ALA A 145 -20.18 37.70 113.19
CA ALA A 145 -20.87 38.36 112.09
C ALA A 145 -22.26 37.76 111.84
N ASN A 146 -23.32 38.50 112.15
CA ASN A 146 -24.69 38.10 111.79
C ASN A 146 -25.08 38.50 110.35
N SER A 147 -24.34 39.48 109.80
CA SER A 147 -24.53 40.05 108.48
C SER A 147 -23.20 40.54 107.91
N GLU A 148 -23.12 40.55 106.59
CA GLU A 148 -22.10 41.24 105.83
C GLU A 148 -22.67 41.79 104.53
N PHE A 149 -22.24 42.99 104.17
CA PHE A 149 -22.59 43.63 102.92
C PHE A 149 -21.32 43.76 102.10
N THR A 150 -21.37 43.25 100.86
CA THR A 150 -20.37 43.59 99.86
C THR A 150 -20.79 44.86 99.17
N ASN A 151 -19.96 45.90 99.28
CA ASN A 151 -20.15 47.18 98.62
C ASN A 151 -19.08 47.29 97.53
N SER A 152 -19.45 46.93 96.31
CA SER A 152 -18.56 46.83 95.15
C SER A 152 -18.75 48.02 94.23
N PHE A 153 -17.67 48.69 93.85
CA PHE A 153 -17.63 49.89 93.03
C PHE A 153 -16.80 49.61 91.78
N TYR A 154 -17.43 49.67 90.61
CA TYR A 154 -16.88 49.13 89.39
C TYR A 154 -16.01 50.14 88.63
N PHE A 155 -14.96 49.64 87.98
CA PHE A 155 -14.16 50.33 86.97
C PHE A 155 -13.87 49.38 85.78
N GLY A 156 -13.29 49.88 84.70
CA GLY A 156 -13.18 49.17 83.42
C GLY A 156 -12.54 47.79 83.47
N TYR A 157 -11.58 47.57 84.37
CA TYR A 157 -10.84 46.31 84.52
C TYR A 157 -11.30 45.45 85.70
N GLY A 158 -12.27 45.92 86.50
CA GLY A 158 -12.72 45.19 87.66
C GLY A 158 -13.48 46.05 88.66
N MET A 159 -13.19 45.89 89.95
CA MET A 159 -13.89 46.63 91.00
C MET A 159 -13.04 46.85 92.24
N MET A 160 -13.37 47.92 92.95
CA MET A 160 -12.97 48.13 94.33
C MET A 160 -14.12 47.67 95.22
N TYR A 161 -13.85 46.94 96.29
CA TYR A 161 -14.91 46.48 97.19
C TYR A 161 -14.60 46.83 98.64
N VAL A 162 -15.67 46.98 99.42
CA VAL A 162 -15.62 47.21 100.86
C VAL A 162 -16.64 46.27 101.52
N LEU A 163 -16.19 45.41 102.41
CA LEU A 163 -17.06 44.54 103.20
C LEU A 163 -17.41 45.21 104.53
N THR A 164 -18.70 45.39 104.81
CA THR A 164 -19.17 46.05 106.05
C THR A 164 -20.26 45.24 106.74
N PRO A 165 -20.44 45.37 108.07
CA PRO A 165 -21.51 44.65 108.78
C PRO A 165 -22.93 45.05 108.37
N LYS A 166 -23.10 46.26 107.83
CA LYS A 166 -24.37 46.86 107.38
C LYS A 166 -24.15 47.60 106.06
N ALA A 167 -25.21 47.81 105.28
CA ALA A 167 -25.16 48.66 104.10
C ALA A 167 -24.62 50.06 104.46
N ILE A 168 -23.74 50.58 103.60
CA ILE A 168 -23.24 51.96 103.69
C ILE A 168 -24.29 52.95 103.18
N SER A 169 -24.18 54.20 103.61
CA SER A 169 -25.07 55.31 103.24
C SER A 169 -24.78 55.87 101.85
N ASP A 170 -25.74 56.57 101.25
CA ASP A 170 -25.58 57.22 99.94
C ASP A 170 -24.37 58.17 99.87
N GLN A 171 -24.07 58.87 100.97
CA GLN A 171 -22.88 59.72 101.06
C GLN A 171 -21.58 58.91 101.00
N GLU A 172 -21.54 57.72 101.62
CA GLU A 172 -20.38 56.83 101.57
C GLU A 172 -20.24 56.16 100.19
N ILE A 173 -21.35 55.87 99.52
CA ILE A 173 -21.37 55.37 98.13
C ILE A 173 -20.71 56.39 97.20
N ASP A 174 -21.08 57.68 97.31
CA ASP A 174 -20.48 58.75 96.49
C ASP A 174 -18.96 58.87 96.69
N ILE A 175 -18.50 58.80 97.95
CA ILE A 175 -17.06 58.81 98.27
C ILE A 175 -16.35 57.63 97.60
N MET A 176 -16.88 56.42 97.73
CA MET A 176 -16.24 55.23 97.16
C MET A 176 -16.28 55.22 95.62
N LEU A 177 -17.32 55.76 94.98
CA LEU A 177 -17.34 55.94 93.53
C LEU A 177 -16.20 56.86 93.06
N ARG A 178 -15.86 57.90 93.83
CA ARG A 178 -14.72 58.77 93.54
C ARG A 178 -13.39 58.04 93.68
N PHE A 179 -13.22 57.19 94.71
CA PHE A 179 -12.03 56.35 94.85
C PHE A 179 -11.88 55.36 93.69
N ALA A 180 -12.97 54.70 93.27
CA ALA A 180 -12.95 53.79 92.12
C ALA A 180 -12.50 54.52 90.83
N LYS A 181 -13.05 55.71 90.58
CA LYS A 181 -12.72 56.53 89.40
C LYS A 181 -11.25 56.97 89.40
N VAL A 182 -10.73 57.40 90.55
CA VAL A 182 -9.32 57.82 90.66
C VAL A 182 -8.37 56.65 90.43
N PHE A 183 -8.65 55.49 91.02
CA PHE A 183 -7.86 54.27 90.83
C PHE A 183 -7.85 53.84 89.36
N GLU A 184 -8.99 53.82 88.68
CA GLU A 184 -9.13 53.45 87.27
C GLU A 184 -8.21 54.26 86.36
N GLN A 185 -8.19 55.59 86.55
CA GLN A 185 -7.35 56.49 85.75
C GLN A 185 -5.87 56.14 85.89
N THR A 186 -5.42 55.88 87.10
CA THR A 186 -4.01 55.58 87.39
C THR A 186 -3.60 54.18 86.97
N TYR A 187 -4.49 53.19 87.12
CA TYR A 187 -4.19 51.81 86.73
C TYR A 187 -4.13 51.63 85.21
N THR A 188 -4.99 52.35 84.46
CA THR A 188 -4.91 52.41 82.98
C THR A 188 -3.52 52.88 82.52
N ARG A 189 -2.98 53.94 83.17
CA ARG A 189 -1.66 54.50 82.81
C ARG A 189 -0.52 53.50 83.02
N PHE A 190 -0.57 52.71 84.09
CA PHE A 190 0.40 51.65 84.34
C PHE A 190 0.40 50.60 83.22
N LEU A 191 -0.79 50.16 82.77
CA LEU A 191 -0.91 49.19 81.67
C LEU A 191 -0.38 49.74 80.34
N ASP A 192 -0.65 51.01 80.04
CA ASP A 192 -0.16 51.66 78.82
C ASP A 192 1.39 51.75 78.79
N LEU A 193 2.02 52.08 79.93
CA LEU A 193 3.48 52.15 80.04
C LEU A 193 4.13 50.79 79.81
N LYS A 194 3.61 49.73 80.44
CA LYS A 194 4.12 48.36 80.26
C LYS A 194 4.06 47.93 78.79
N LYS A 195 2.96 48.26 78.10
CA LYS A 195 2.81 47.97 76.67
C LYS A 195 3.79 48.77 75.80
N ALA A 196 4.05 50.03 76.14
CA ALA A 196 5.00 50.87 75.40
C ALA A 196 6.45 50.37 75.54
N GLU A 197 6.86 49.88 76.71
CA GLU A 197 8.20 49.31 76.92
C GLU A 197 8.41 48.02 76.10
N GLU A 198 7.42 47.13 76.08
CA GLU A 198 7.48 45.89 75.28
C GLU A 198 7.54 46.19 73.77
N GLN A 199 6.80 47.20 73.31
CA GLN A 199 6.85 47.67 71.93
C GLN A 199 8.21 48.30 71.57
N ALA A 200 8.81 49.09 72.47
CA ALA A 200 10.12 49.69 72.26
C ALA A 200 11.20 48.59 72.12
N ARG A 201 11.16 47.57 72.98
CA ARG A 201 12.09 46.45 72.93
C ARG A 201 11.99 45.64 71.64
N GLU A 202 10.77 45.40 71.15
CA GLU A 202 10.56 44.70 69.88
C GLU A 202 11.05 45.53 68.68
N ALA A 203 10.90 46.87 68.73
CA ALA A 203 11.42 47.76 67.69
C ALA A 203 12.96 47.74 67.61
N GLU A 204 13.66 47.68 68.74
CA GLU A 204 15.12 47.51 68.79
C GLU A 204 15.58 46.21 68.12
N ILE A 205 14.89 45.10 68.42
CA ILE A 205 15.18 43.79 67.81
C ILE A 205 14.96 43.86 66.29
N GLN A 206 13.89 44.49 65.83
CA GLN A 206 13.62 44.61 64.41
C GLN A 206 14.69 45.46 63.70
N LEU A 207 15.14 46.56 64.30
CA LEU A 207 16.21 47.39 63.74
C LEU A 207 17.52 46.61 63.60
N ALA A 208 17.87 45.81 64.61
CA ALA A 208 19.05 44.94 64.61
C ALA A 208 18.98 43.89 63.49
N LEU A 209 17.82 43.28 63.27
CA LEU A 209 17.59 42.32 62.17
C LEU A 209 17.70 43.00 60.79
N GLU A 210 17.17 44.20 60.61
CA GLU A 210 17.26 44.93 59.32
C GLU A 210 18.69 45.32 58.96
N ARG A 211 19.54 45.67 59.94
CA ARG A 211 20.95 46.00 59.68
C ARG A 211 21.73 44.80 59.15
N VAL A 212 21.54 43.64 59.78
CA VAL A 212 22.11 42.38 59.31
C VAL A 212 21.61 42.06 57.91
N ARG A 213 20.29 42.18 57.67
CA ARG A 213 19.69 41.98 56.35
C ARG A 213 20.36 42.85 55.30
N ALA A 214 20.50 44.15 55.58
CA ALA A 214 21.08 45.11 54.65
C ALA A 214 22.54 44.77 54.30
N ARG A 215 23.38 44.40 55.28
CA ARG A 215 24.78 44.03 54.99
C ARG A 215 24.84 42.75 54.15
N THR A 216 24.06 41.72 54.48
CA THR A 216 24.06 40.46 53.73
C THR A 216 23.55 40.64 52.29
N MET A 217 22.55 41.49 52.06
CA MET A 217 22.05 41.77 50.69
C MET A 217 23.05 42.52 49.81
N ALA A 218 23.98 43.26 50.41
CA ALA A 218 24.99 44.04 49.71
C ALA A 218 26.27 43.24 49.40
N MET A 219 26.24 41.91 49.52
CA MET A 219 27.36 41.05 49.13
C MET A 219 27.43 40.86 47.61
N HIS A 220 28.64 40.91 47.05
CA HIS A 220 28.96 40.58 45.66
C HIS A 220 29.82 39.31 45.53
N SER A 221 30.53 38.92 46.59
CA SER A 221 31.32 37.69 46.66
C SER A 221 31.19 36.99 48.01
N SER A 222 31.51 35.70 48.07
CA SER A 222 31.48 34.91 49.32
C SER A 222 32.49 35.39 50.37
N ASN A 223 33.58 36.03 49.95
CA ASN A 223 34.62 36.53 50.84
C ASN A 223 34.13 37.68 51.76
N GLU A 224 33.00 38.31 51.42
CA GLU A 224 32.37 39.36 52.23
C GLU A 224 31.55 38.82 53.41
N LEU A 225 31.43 37.49 53.57
CA LEU A 225 30.76 36.87 54.74
C LEU A 225 31.44 37.22 56.07
N THR A 226 32.74 37.50 56.05
CA THR A 226 33.50 37.99 57.19
C THR A 226 32.91 39.31 57.74
N GLU A 227 32.49 40.22 56.87
CA GLU A 227 31.87 41.48 57.28
C GLU A 227 30.46 41.28 57.84
N VAL A 228 29.71 40.33 57.28
CA VAL A 228 28.38 39.96 57.79
C VAL A 228 28.47 39.35 59.19
N ALA A 229 29.47 38.50 59.44
CA ALA A 229 29.72 37.94 60.76
C ALA A 229 30.02 39.02 61.81
N SER A 230 30.78 40.04 61.43
CA SER A 230 31.07 41.22 62.26
C SER A 230 29.81 42.03 62.59
N GLU A 231 28.97 42.30 61.58
CA GLU A 231 27.70 43.02 61.76
C GLU A 231 26.75 42.26 62.70
N LEU A 232 26.63 40.93 62.51
CA LEU A 232 25.85 40.06 63.39
C LEU A 232 26.33 40.15 64.85
N PHE A 233 27.65 40.11 65.08
CA PHE A 233 28.24 40.24 66.41
C PHE A 233 27.86 41.59 67.06
N GLN A 234 27.98 42.70 66.32
CA GLN A 234 27.66 44.03 66.84
C GLN A 234 26.18 44.17 67.21
N GLN A 235 25.27 43.73 66.33
CA GLN A 235 23.83 43.88 66.57
C GLN A 235 23.33 43.02 67.73
N ILE A 236 23.84 41.80 67.86
CA ILE A 236 23.49 40.90 68.98
C ILE A 236 24.02 41.47 70.32
N THR A 237 25.23 42.02 70.31
CA THR A 237 25.83 42.66 71.49
C THR A 237 25.03 43.91 71.91
N ALA A 238 24.56 44.71 70.95
CA ALA A 238 23.74 45.90 71.21
C ALA A 238 22.39 45.57 71.88
N LEU A 239 21.85 44.36 71.68
CA LEU A 239 20.65 43.89 72.36
C LEU A 239 20.91 43.41 73.80
N GLY A 240 22.12 43.60 74.34
CA GLY A 240 22.46 43.26 75.73
C GLY A 240 22.96 41.82 75.93
N LEU A 241 23.17 41.07 74.85
CA LEU A 241 23.79 39.75 74.88
C LEU A 241 25.31 39.87 74.95
N LYS A 242 25.99 38.99 75.69
CA LYS A 242 27.45 39.01 75.87
C LYS A 242 28.09 37.67 75.47
N PRO A 243 28.08 37.30 74.18
CA PRO A 243 28.78 36.11 73.70
C PRO A 243 30.30 36.32 73.68
N SER A 244 31.08 35.25 73.81
CA SER A 244 32.56 35.28 73.72
C SER A 244 33.08 35.23 72.28
N ALA A 245 32.33 34.65 71.35
CA ALA A 245 32.64 34.68 69.93
C ALA A 245 31.38 34.43 69.09
N TYR A 246 31.41 34.90 67.85
CA TYR A 246 30.34 34.72 66.88
C TYR A 246 30.91 34.34 65.52
N GLY A 247 30.24 33.46 64.79
CA GLY A 247 30.62 33.15 63.42
C GLY A 247 29.48 32.67 62.54
N VAL A 248 29.68 32.82 61.24
CA VAL A 248 28.86 32.23 60.19
C VAL A 248 29.61 31.03 59.64
N VAL A 249 28.90 29.91 59.48
CA VAL A 249 29.44 28.69 58.88
C VAL A 249 28.62 28.34 57.65
N ILE A 250 29.29 28.12 56.52
CA ILE A 250 28.68 27.56 55.30
C ILE A 250 29.16 26.12 55.14
N VAL A 251 28.23 25.17 55.06
CA VAL A 251 28.53 23.73 55.11
C VAL A 251 28.57 23.14 53.71
N ASP A 252 29.65 22.42 53.38
CA ASP A 252 29.67 21.47 52.27
C ASP A 252 29.21 20.10 52.78
N GLU A 253 28.00 19.70 52.40
CA GLU A 253 27.42 18.42 52.83
C GLU A 253 28.19 17.21 52.29
N LYS A 254 28.76 17.31 51.07
CA LYS A 254 29.45 16.19 50.41
C LYS A 254 30.79 15.92 51.07
N GLU A 255 31.57 16.98 51.27
CA GLU A 255 32.89 16.89 51.88
C GLU A 255 32.84 16.79 53.41
N LYS A 256 31.67 17.03 54.02
CA LYS A 256 31.46 17.10 55.48
C LYS A 256 32.41 18.11 56.15
N THR A 257 32.52 19.27 55.52
CA THR A 257 33.34 20.39 55.98
C THR A 257 32.50 21.65 56.08
N GLY A 258 32.98 22.65 56.81
CA GLY A 258 32.36 23.97 56.90
C GLY A 258 33.38 25.06 56.73
N GLU A 259 33.12 25.99 55.83
CA GLU A 259 33.85 27.25 55.74
C GLU A 259 33.36 28.19 56.85
N VAL A 260 34.28 28.63 57.69
CA VAL A 260 33.99 29.32 58.96
C VAL A 260 34.51 30.76 58.90
N PHE A 261 33.61 31.69 59.20
CA PHE A 261 33.86 33.13 59.27
C PHE A 261 33.60 33.59 60.70
N ILE A 262 34.61 34.01 61.46
CA ILE A 262 34.50 34.29 62.90
C ILE A 262 34.90 35.73 63.24
N THR A 263 34.18 36.30 64.20
CA THR A 263 34.54 37.50 64.95
C THR A 263 34.59 37.13 66.44
N ALA A 264 35.72 37.38 67.10
CA ALA A 264 35.94 37.09 68.53
C ALA A 264 36.36 38.37 69.26
N ASP A 265 35.77 38.63 70.42
CA ASP A 265 36.01 39.85 71.22
C ASP A 265 35.97 41.17 70.40
N GLY A 266 35.09 41.24 69.40
CA GLY A 266 34.96 42.40 68.51
C GLY A 266 36.05 42.54 67.44
N THR A 267 36.98 41.59 67.36
CA THR A 267 38.03 41.53 66.33
C THR A 267 37.62 40.57 65.21
N VAL A 268 37.66 41.08 63.98
CA VAL A 268 37.35 40.32 62.76
C VAL A 268 38.56 39.47 62.36
N ILE A 269 38.37 38.18 62.10
CA ILE A 269 39.40 37.32 61.50
C ILE A 269 39.24 37.41 59.97
N PRO A 270 40.21 37.99 59.23
CA PRO A 270 40.01 38.34 57.81
C PRO A 270 39.79 37.14 56.89
N ASP A 271 40.53 36.05 57.13
CA ASP A 271 40.50 34.85 56.30
C ASP A 271 39.51 33.82 56.87
N SER A 272 38.68 33.26 55.99
CA SER A 272 37.89 32.07 56.31
C SER A 272 38.80 30.85 56.46
N PHE A 273 38.33 29.84 57.17
CA PHE A 273 39.02 28.56 57.27
C PHE A 273 38.03 27.41 57.25
N VAL A 274 38.49 26.24 56.80
CA VAL A 274 37.64 25.07 56.63
C VAL A 274 37.81 24.12 57.82
N LEU A 275 36.71 23.86 58.53
CA LEU A 275 36.66 22.88 59.61
C LEU A 275 36.06 21.55 59.12
N PRO A 276 36.68 20.39 59.42
CA PRO A 276 36.04 19.11 59.22
C PRO A 276 34.99 18.86 60.30
N TYR A 277 33.81 18.36 59.91
CA TYR A 277 32.76 17.95 60.86
C TYR A 277 32.85 16.48 61.27
N HIS A 278 34.07 15.95 61.25
CA HIS A 278 34.39 14.58 61.65
C HIS A 278 35.67 14.60 62.50
N GLY A 279 35.92 13.51 63.24
CA GLY A 279 37.12 13.39 64.08
C GLY A 279 36.99 13.90 65.52
N GLU A 280 35.95 14.67 65.86
CA GLU A 280 35.68 15.12 67.23
C GLU A 280 34.16 15.02 67.57
N PRO A 281 33.78 14.54 68.78
CA PRO A 281 32.38 14.31 69.13
C PRO A 281 31.45 15.55 69.09
N ALA A 282 31.91 16.73 69.49
CA ALA A 282 31.11 17.96 69.41
C ALA A 282 30.83 18.36 67.95
N GLN A 283 31.85 18.33 67.08
CA GLN A 283 31.68 18.62 65.65
C GLN A 283 30.71 17.65 64.95
N ASN A 284 30.84 16.34 65.24
CA ASN A 284 29.91 15.32 64.75
C ASN A 284 28.46 15.60 65.19
N LYS A 285 28.27 16.03 66.45
CA LYS A 285 26.93 16.33 66.98
C LYS A 285 26.31 17.54 66.26
N ILE A 286 27.10 18.60 66.05
CA ILE A 286 26.66 19.83 65.36
C ILE A 286 26.20 19.51 63.94
N PHE A 287 27.04 18.84 63.15
CA PHE A 287 26.71 18.50 61.75
C PHE A 287 25.50 17.57 61.63
N ASN A 288 25.39 16.57 62.50
CA ASN A 288 24.24 15.66 62.46
C ASN A 288 22.92 16.36 62.80
N SER A 289 22.94 17.31 63.74
CA SER A 289 21.75 18.08 64.09
C SER A 289 21.37 19.06 62.97
N TRP A 290 22.34 19.72 62.33
CA TRP A 290 22.12 20.52 61.12
C TRP A 290 21.53 19.69 59.98
N LYS A 291 22.11 18.51 59.71
CA LYS A 291 21.63 17.58 58.66
C LYS A 291 20.19 17.09 58.92
N LYS A 292 19.82 16.91 60.18
CA LYS A 292 18.44 16.59 60.60
C LYS A 292 17.47 17.76 60.51
N ARG A 293 17.96 18.97 60.20
CA ARG A 293 17.19 20.23 60.17
C ARG A 293 16.56 20.58 61.51
N GLU A 294 17.22 20.21 62.60
CA GLU A 294 16.87 20.73 63.92
C GLU A 294 17.11 22.27 63.92
N PRO A 295 16.31 23.08 64.64
CA PRO A 295 16.44 24.55 64.58
C PRO A 295 17.74 25.09 65.21
N TYR A 296 18.30 24.35 66.18
CA TYR A 296 19.56 24.68 66.81
C TYR A 296 20.16 23.46 67.54
N THR A 297 21.45 23.53 67.87
CA THR A 297 22.14 22.62 68.79
C THR A 297 22.84 23.42 69.87
N ILE A 298 22.75 22.99 71.13
CA ILE A 298 23.66 23.45 72.19
C ILE A 298 24.62 22.32 72.54
N VAL A 299 25.91 22.64 72.57
CA VAL A 299 26.96 21.75 73.06
C VAL A 299 27.67 22.39 74.25
N ASP A 300 27.38 21.88 75.44
CA ASP A 300 28.03 22.30 76.69
C ASP A 300 29.34 21.51 76.91
N LEU A 301 30.46 22.20 76.89
CA LEU A 301 31.81 21.66 76.97
C LEU A 301 32.46 22.05 78.30
N LYS A 302 32.93 21.04 79.05
CA LYS A 302 33.67 21.17 80.32
C LYS A 302 34.75 20.10 80.43
N GLY A 303 35.80 20.39 81.19
CA GLY A 303 36.89 19.43 81.50
C GLY A 303 37.47 18.79 80.24
N LYS A 304 37.66 17.46 80.25
CA LYS A 304 38.28 16.72 79.12
C LYS A 304 37.60 16.92 77.76
N LYS A 305 36.28 17.17 77.74
CA LYS A 305 35.55 17.44 76.48
C LYS A 305 35.93 18.81 75.90
N LEU A 306 36.10 19.81 76.77
CA LEU A 306 36.54 21.14 76.37
C LEU A 306 38.00 21.12 75.89
N GLU A 307 38.89 20.42 76.61
CA GLU A 307 40.29 20.24 76.20
C GLU A 307 40.40 19.60 74.81
N SER A 308 39.66 18.51 74.58
CA SER A 308 39.63 17.82 73.27
C SER A 308 39.13 18.73 72.14
N HIS A 309 38.07 19.50 72.39
CA HIS A 309 37.51 20.41 71.40
C HIS A 309 38.47 21.57 71.08
N LEU A 310 39.08 22.18 72.10
CA LEU A 310 40.05 23.26 71.90
C LEU A 310 41.29 22.77 71.14
N SER A 311 41.79 21.57 71.43
CA SER A 311 42.90 20.96 70.66
C SER A 311 42.52 20.71 69.20
N PHE A 312 41.29 20.24 68.93
CA PHE A 312 40.81 20.04 67.58
C PHE A 312 40.72 21.35 66.77
N ILE A 313 40.15 22.40 67.38
CA ILE A 313 40.06 23.72 66.74
C ILE A 313 41.46 24.28 66.45
N ALA A 314 42.39 24.17 67.41
CA ALA A 314 43.77 24.64 67.25
C ALA A 314 44.57 23.91 66.15
N GLN A 315 44.20 22.68 65.80
CA GLN A 315 44.84 21.93 64.71
C GLN A 315 44.31 22.29 63.32
N ASN A 316 43.07 22.79 63.23
CA ASN A 316 42.38 23.05 61.97
C ASN A 316 42.20 24.55 61.66
N MET A 317 42.55 25.44 62.60
CA MET A 317 42.49 26.88 62.41
C MET A 317 43.88 27.44 62.07
N PRO A 318 44.04 28.20 60.97
CA PRO A 318 45.33 28.72 60.50
C PRO A 318 45.92 29.85 61.37
N VAL A 319 45.29 30.20 62.49
CA VAL A 319 45.65 31.36 63.34
C VAL A 319 46.07 30.96 64.77
N ARG A 320 46.55 29.72 64.94
CA ARG A 320 46.97 29.14 66.23
C ARG A 320 47.85 30.09 67.08
N ASP A 321 48.82 30.74 66.45
CA ASP A 321 49.79 31.62 67.12
C ASP A 321 49.17 32.95 67.59
N MET A 322 48.09 33.42 66.96
CA MET A 322 47.43 34.70 67.30
C MET A 322 46.47 34.57 68.48
N LEU A 323 45.81 33.41 68.64
CA LEU A 323 45.01 33.08 69.82
C LEU A 323 45.90 32.84 71.05
N GLU A 324 47.06 32.18 70.90
CA GLU A 324 48.03 31.98 71.98
C GLU A 324 48.70 33.30 72.43
N ALA A 325 48.90 34.26 71.52
CA ALA A 325 49.50 35.57 71.83
C ALA A 325 48.55 36.56 72.53
N SER A 326 47.23 36.36 72.45
CA SER A 326 46.22 37.29 72.98
C SER A 326 46.10 37.33 74.51
N GLY A 327 46.71 36.39 75.23
CA GLY A 327 46.73 36.36 76.70
C GLY A 327 45.36 36.08 77.36
N THR A 328 44.30 35.78 76.61
CA THR A 328 42.99 35.43 77.16
C THR A 328 43.06 34.10 77.91
N ALA A 329 42.66 34.10 79.18
CA ALA A 329 42.55 32.89 79.99
C ALA A 329 41.63 31.88 79.31
N ARG A 330 42.07 30.63 79.18
CA ARG A 330 41.23 29.56 78.63
C ARG A 330 40.01 29.40 79.54
N PRO A 331 38.78 29.45 79.00
CA PRO A 331 37.59 29.33 79.84
C PRO A 331 37.48 27.90 80.37
N ASP A 332 37.00 27.74 81.60
CA ASP A 332 36.77 26.41 82.22
C ASP A 332 35.50 25.71 81.68
N ARG A 333 34.67 26.46 80.95
CA ARG A 333 33.42 26.02 80.33
C ARG A 333 33.15 26.79 79.04
N LEU A 334 32.63 26.11 78.02
CA LEU A 334 32.17 26.73 76.79
C LEU A 334 30.86 26.09 76.32
N ALA A 335 29.84 26.89 76.10
CA ALA A 335 28.59 26.46 75.49
C ALA A 335 28.55 26.95 74.04
N LEU A 336 28.55 26.01 73.09
CA LEU A 336 28.43 26.28 71.66
C LEU A 336 26.96 26.28 71.27
N HIS A 337 26.41 27.43 70.93
CA HIS A 337 25.06 27.59 70.41
C HIS A 337 25.12 27.65 68.89
N MET A 338 24.76 26.56 68.23
CA MET A 338 24.75 26.46 66.77
C MET A 338 23.31 26.63 66.30
N ILE A 339 23.00 27.76 65.67
CA ILE A 339 21.65 28.08 65.18
C ILE A 339 21.59 27.79 63.69
N HIS A 340 20.74 26.86 63.29
CA HIS A 340 20.81 26.28 61.96
C HIS A 340 20.01 27.08 60.93
N PHE A 341 20.52 27.12 59.71
CA PHE A 341 19.82 27.53 58.49
C PHE A 341 20.16 26.58 57.34
N LYS A 342 19.46 26.68 56.20
CA LYS A 342 19.57 25.69 55.10
C LYS A 342 21.00 25.42 54.60
N HIS A 343 21.86 26.44 54.55
CA HIS A 343 23.21 26.35 53.99
C HIS A 343 24.32 26.23 55.06
N GLY A 344 23.96 26.20 56.35
CA GLY A 344 24.93 26.08 57.44
C GLY A 344 24.36 26.55 58.77
N PHE A 345 25.18 27.20 59.60
CA PHE A 345 24.72 27.65 60.93
C PHE A 345 25.47 28.88 61.45
N LEU A 346 24.80 29.62 62.33
CA LEU A 346 25.38 30.70 63.12
C LEU A 346 25.91 30.11 64.41
N GLY A 347 27.23 30.22 64.64
CA GLY A 347 27.89 29.72 65.84
C GLY A 347 28.08 30.83 66.86
N ILE A 348 27.47 30.69 68.04
CA ILE A 348 27.61 31.63 69.15
C ILE A 348 28.19 30.92 70.35
N ASN A 349 29.28 31.45 70.88
CA ASN A 349 29.94 30.90 72.05
C ASN A 349 29.53 31.68 73.30
N TYR A 350 29.10 30.97 74.35
CA TYR A 350 28.87 31.52 75.68
C TYR A 350 29.71 30.79 76.73
N LEU A 351 30.03 31.46 77.83
CA LEU A 351 30.66 30.82 78.98
C LEU A 351 29.69 29.90 79.74
N GLU A 352 28.38 30.20 79.69
CA GLU A 352 27.32 29.37 80.23
C GLU A 352 26.16 29.20 79.23
N PRO A 353 25.48 28.03 79.19
CA PRO A 353 24.32 27.84 78.35
C PRO A 353 23.20 28.81 78.70
N ASN A 354 22.66 29.50 77.69
CA ASN A 354 21.51 30.38 77.84
C ASN A 354 20.41 29.98 76.84
N GLU A 355 19.39 29.27 77.30
CA GLU A 355 18.29 28.83 76.42
C GLU A 355 17.29 29.95 76.11
N GLU A 356 17.18 30.95 76.98
CA GLU A 356 16.22 32.07 76.83
C GLU A 356 16.53 32.93 75.59
N VAL A 357 17.78 32.94 75.13
CA VAL A 357 18.22 33.75 73.98
C VAL A 357 18.06 33.02 72.64
N VAL A 358 17.80 31.72 72.65
CA VAL A 358 17.68 30.90 71.43
C VAL A 358 16.56 31.39 70.50
N PRO A 359 15.34 31.72 70.97
CA PRO A 359 14.29 32.24 70.09
C PRO A 359 14.71 33.50 69.32
N LEU A 360 15.46 34.40 69.96
CA LEU A 360 16.01 35.60 69.34
C LEU A 360 17.06 35.25 68.27
N LEU A 361 18.00 34.37 68.60
CA LEU A 361 19.08 33.98 67.66
C LEU A 361 18.52 33.23 66.43
N ILE A 362 17.44 32.45 66.58
CA ILE A 362 16.72 31.84 65.46
C ILE A 362 16.18 32.91 64.50
N ARG A 363 15.72 34.07 64.99
CA ARG A 363 15.27 35.17 64.13
C ARG A 363 16.43 35.72 63.28
N PHE A 364 17.61 35.88 63.86
CA PHE A 364 18.81 36.29 63.13
C PHE A 364 19.23 35.26 62.06
N ALA A 365 19.21 33.96 62.39
CA ALA A 365 19.49 32.89 61.44
C ALA A 365 18.53 32.91 60.23
N LYS A 366 17.23 33.08 60.47
CA LYS A 366 16.23 33.17 59.41
C LYS A 366 16.44 34.38 58.50
N VAL A 367 16.76 35.54 59.07
CA VAL A 367 16.99 36.75 58.27
C VAL A 367 18.25 36.61 57.41
N PHE A 368 19.35 36.14 58.00
CA PHE A 368 20.58 35.86 57.26
C PHE A 368 20.34 34.84 56.13
N GLU A 369 19.63 33.74 56.42
CA GLU A 369 19.31 32.69 55.45
C GLU A 369 18.56 33.22 54.22
N GLN A 370 17.52 34.03 54.44
CA GLN A 370 16.72 34.62 53.37
C GLN A 370 17.59 35.46 52.42
N THR A 371 18.45 36.31 52.99
CA THR A 371 19.32 37.18 52.20
C THR A 371 20.49 36.46 51.54
N TYR A 372 21.05 35.46 52.21
CA TYR A 372 22.13 34.66 51.66
C TYR A 372 21.65 33.77 50.51
N THR A 373 20.44 33.22 50.61
CA THR A 373 19.80 32.51 49.49
C THR A 373 19.59 33.43 48.30
N ARG A 374 19.20 34.70 48.53
CA ARG A 374 19.06 35.68 47.45
C ARG A 374 20.40 35.99 46.75
N PHE A 375 21.49 36.07 47.50
CA PHE A 375 22.83 36.23 46.94
C PHE A 375 23.20 35.04 46.03
N LEU A 376 22.95 33.80 46.49
CA LEU A 376 23.19 32.59 45.69
C LEU A 376 22.34 32.55 44.41
N ASP A 377 21.07 32.97 44.51
CA ASP A 377 20.17 33.06 43.34
C ASP A 377 20.68 34.08 42.31
N LEU A 378 21.25 35.20 42.76
CA LEU A 378 21.76 36.26 41.88
C LEU A 378 23.04 35.84 41.16
N GLN A 379 23.97 35.18 41.86
CA GLN A 379 25.16 34.53 41.26
C GLN A 379 24.76 33.51 40.18
N LYS A 380 23.73 32.71 40.46
CA LYS A 380 23.17 31.77 39.48
C LYS A 380 22.55 32.49 38.28
N ALA A 381 21.84 33.60 38.50
CA ALA A 381 21.23 34.40 37.44
C ALA A 381 22.28 35.06 36.51
N GLU A 382 23.39 35.55 37.04
CA GLU A 382 24.49 36.12 36.23
C GLU A 382 25.17 35.06 35.35
N ALA A 383 25.46 33.88 35.91
CA ALA A 383 25.97 32.75 35.13
C ALA A 383 24.98 32.33 34.03
N GLN A 384 23.68 32.30 34.34
CA GLN A 384 22.63 32.05 33.35
C GLN A 384 22.55 33.13 32.27
N ALA A 385 22.76 34.41 32.62
CA ALA A 385 22.77 35.50 31.65
C ALA A 385 23.95 35.40 30.67
N ARG A 386 25.16 35.08 31.17
CA ARG A 386 26.35 34.82 30.32
C ARG A 386 26.11 33.64 29.39
N GLU A 387 25.53 32.56 29.89
CA GLU A 387 25.18 31.38 29.08
C GLU A 387 24.10 31.70 28.03
N ALA A 388 23.08 32.49 28.39
CA ALA A 388 22.06 32.95 27.45
C ALA A 388 22.65 33.81 26.32
N GLN A 389 23.68 34.61 26.60
CA GLN A 389 24.37 35.39 25.58
C GLN A 389 25.15 34.49 24.60
N ILE A 390 25.78 33.41 25.09
CA ILE A 390 26.45 32.41 24.24
C ILE A 390 25.41 31.68 23.38
N GLU A 391 24.29 31.26 23.95
CA GLU A 391 23.19 30.63 23.19
C GLU A 391 22.60 31.58 22.13
N ALA A 392 22.43 32.86 22.44
CA ALA A 392 21.97 33.86 21.46
C ALA A 392 23.00 34.09 20.32
N SER A 393 24.29 33.91 20.58
CA SER A 393 25.34 33.94 19.56
C SER A 393 25.29 32.68 18.67
N LEU A 394 25.20 31.50 19.30
CA LEU A 394 25.04 30.22 18.60
C LEU A 394 23.81 30.22 17.70
N GLU A 395 22.69 30.76 18.17
CA GLU A 395 21.45 30.85 17.38
C GLU A 395 21.60 31.78 16.16
N ARG A 396 22.37 32.87 16.26
CA ARG A 396 22.63 33.74 15.11
C ARG A 396 23.46 33.04 14.03
N ILE A 397 24.50 32.30 14.43
CA ILE A 397 25.29 31.47 13.52
C ILE A 397 24.43 30.35 12.91
N ARG A 398 23.61 29.68 13.73
CA ARG A 398 22.66 28.65 13.30
C ARG A 398 21.68 29.21 12.26
N SER A 399 20.99 30.30 12.59
CA SER A 399 20.00 30.93 11.71
C SER A 399 20.62 31.36 10.39
N ARG A 400 21.80 31.99 10.42
CA ARG A 400 22.48 32.41 9.19
C ARG A 400 22.88 31.23 8.31
N THR A 401 23.36 30.16 8.93
CA THR A 401 23.78 28.94 8.22
C THR A 401 22.58 28.15 7.67
N MET A 402 21.47 28.09 8.39
CA MET A 402 20.23 27.46 7.91
C MET A 402 19.58 28.22 6.75
N GLY A 403 19.78 29.54 6.68
CA GLY A 403 19.27 30.38 5.60
C GLY A 403 20.05 30.25 4.29
N MET A 404 21.15 29.49 4.27
CA MET A 404 22.00 29.37 3.09
C MET A 404 21.27 28.76 1.90
N GLN A 405 21.38 29.38 0.72
CA GLN A 405 20.88 28.85 -0.55
C GLN A 405 22.00 28.37 -1.48
N VAL A 406 23.15 29.04 -1.44
CA VAL A 406 24.33 28.68 -2.24
C VAL A 406 25.61 28.69 -1.40
N SER A 407 26.61 27.91 -1.80
CA SER A 407 27.88 27.79 -1.06
C SER A 407 28.67 29.10 -0.96
N THR A 408 28.44 30.07 -1.86
CA THR A 408 29.08 31.39 -1.81
C THR A 408 28.64 32.26 -0.63
N GLU A 409 27.55 31.90 0.06
CA GLU A 409 27.05 32.57 1.27
C GLU A 409 27.85 32.19 2.53
N LEU A 410 28.72 31.17 2.49
CA LEU A 410 29.67 30.85 3.57
C LEU A 410 30.53 32.06 3.97
N LYS A 411 30.71 32.97 3.02
CA LYS A 411 31.42 34.23 3.21
C LYS A 411 30.79 35.09 4.32
N GLU A 412 29.46 35.10 4.41
CA GLU A 412 28.73 35.90 5.39
C GLU A 412 28.79 35.25 6.78
N ILE A 413 28.93 33.93 6.82
CA ILE A 413 29.04 33.15 8.06
C ILE A 413 30.40 33.33 8.71
N VAL A 414 31.50 33.30 7.94
CA VAL A 414 32.83 33.55 8.50
C VAL A 414 32.94 34.99 9.03
N ALA A 415 32.31 35.97 8.37
CA ALA A 415 32.22 37.33 8.87
C ALA A 415 31.43 37.41 10.19
N LEU A 416 30.29 36.72 10.28
CA LEU A 416 29.50 36.63 11.52
C LEU A 416 30.27 35.95 12.66
N LEU A 417 30.97 34.84 12.37
CA LEU A 417 31.83 34.16 13.35
C LEU A 417 32.87 35.10 13.94
N TYR A 418 33.50 35.94 13.11
CA TYR A 418 34.42 36.98 13.56
C TYR A 418 33.76 37.99 14.50
N GLU A 419 32.58 38.51 14.16
CA GLU A 419 31.85 39.45 15.03
C GLU A 419 31.44 38.83 16.36
N GLU A 420 30.99 37.58 16.36
CA GLU A 420 30.57 36.89 17.57
C GLU A 420 31.72 36.53 18.48
N CYS A 421 32.85 36.06 17.94
CA CYS A 421 34.05 35.80 18.74
C CYS A 421 34.55 37.09 19.45
N ASN A 422 34.52 38.25 18.77
CA ASN A 422 34.94 39.51 19.40
C ASN A 422 34.08 39.89 20.62
N LYS A 423 32.78 39.54 20.66
CA LYS A 423 31.90 39.82 21.81
C LYS A 423 32.29 39.06 23.08
N PHE A 424 33.02 37.95 22.92
CA PHE A 424 33.52 37.12 24.03
C PHE A 424 35.03 37.31 24.27
N GLY A 425 35.59 38.44 23.82
CA GLY A 425 36.96 38.85 24.15
C GLY A 425 38.06 38.07 23.42
N PHE A 426 37.75 37.40 22.30
CA PHE A 426 38.77 36.77 21.46
C PHE A 426 39.67 37.88 20.90
N ALA A 427 40.97 37.87 21.25
CA ALA A 427 41.93 38.87 20.78
C ALA A 427 42.47 38.57 19.37
N SER A 428 41.67 37.90 18.51
CA SER A 428 42.17 37.22 17.32
C SER A 428 42.56 38.13 16.17
N PHE A 429 43.67 37.80 15.52
CA PHE A 429 44.11 38.42 14.27
C PHE A 429 43.29 37.95 13.04
N LEU A 430 42.90 36.67 13.00
CA LEU A 430 42.21 36.06 11.86
C LEU A 430 41.29 34.89 12.30
N ILE A 431 40.09 34.81 11.71
CA ILE A 431 39.21 33.63 11.79
C ILE A 431 39.06 33.00 10.41
N ILE A 432 39.19 31.67 10.35
CA ILE A 432 39.12 30.87 9.15
C ILE A 432 38.07 29.78 9.33
N LEU A 433 37.12 29.71 8.40
CA LEU A 433 36.18 28.60 8.27
C LEU A 433 36.65 27.72 7.12
N ASN A 434 37.05 26.50 7.46
CA ASN A 434 37.57 25.53 6.50
C ASN A 434 36.48 24.52 6.18
N THR A 435 36.09 24.40 4.91
CA THR A 435 35.05 23.45 4.46
C THR A 435 35.58 22.50 3.40
N ARG A 436 35.17 21.24 3.43
CA ARG A 436 35.52 20.20 2.45
C ARG A 436 34.31 19.35 2.12
N THR A 437 34.12 19.02 0.85
CA THR A 437 33.13 18.02 0.39
C THR A 437 33.80 16.67 0.14
N GLU A 438 33.01 15.57 0.06
CA GLU A 438 33.54 14.20 -0.14
C GLU A 438 34.33 14.03 -1.45
N LYS A 439 34.17 14.93 -2.42
CA LYS A 439 34.81 14.86 -3.75
C LYS A 439 36.10 15.70 -3.86
N GLU A 440 36.42 16.52 -2.87
CA GLU A 440 37.55 17.47 -2.93
C GLU A 440 38.85 16.89 -2.33
N ASP A 441 39.99 17.12 -2.98
CA ASP A 441 41.35 16.76 -2.58
C ASP A 441 42.07 17.88 -1.80
N GLY A 442 41.30 18.66 -1.02
CA GLY A 442 41.77 19.82 -0.28
C GLY A 442 40.65 20.47 0.55
N PHE A 443 40.90 21.67 1.08
CA PHE A 443 39.94 22.47 1.83
C PHE A 443 39.69 23.81 1.16
N ASN A 444 38.45 24.27 1.18
CA ASN A 444 38.07 25.64 0.85
C ASN A 444 38.17 26.50 2.11
N TRP A 445 39.10 27.45 2.13
CA TRP A 445 39.32 28.35 3.25
C TRP A 445 38.55 29.64 3.04
N TRP A 446 37.60 29.91 3.94
CA TRP A 446 36.88 31.18 4.01
C TRP A 446 37.49 32.01 5.13
N LEU A 447 37.98 33.21 4.83
CA LEU A 447 38.73 34.03 5.77
C LEU A 447 37.98 35.32 6.09
N SER A 448 38.04 35.74 7.35
CA SER A 448 37.61 37.07 7.79
C SER A 448 38.65 37.68 8.72
N THR A 449 39.08 38.91 8.38
CA THR A 449 39.95 39.74 9.22
C THR A 449 39.22 41.05 9.56
N SER A 450 39.68 41.79 10.57
CA SER A 450 39.06 43.01 11.11
C SER A 450 38.32 43.91 10.10
N LYS A 451 37.22 44.53 10.56
CA LYS A 451 36.15 45.32 9.89
C LYS A 451 36.33 45.96 8.50
N GLN A 452 37.49 46.07 7.84
CA GLN A 452 37.63 46.84 6.59
C GLN A 452 38.58 46.32 5.50
N THR A 453 39.30 45.19 5.63
CA THR A 453 40.36 44.84 4.64
C THR A 453 40.32 43.47 3.94
N VAL A 454 39.49 42.50 4.36
CA VAL A 454 39.22 41.27 3.58
C VAL A 454 37.73 41.04 3.52
N PHE A 455 37.13 41.17 2.33
CA PHE A 455 35.83 40.60 2.07
C PHE A 455 35.95 39.08 2.06
N PRO A 456 34.97 38.38 2.61
CA PRO A 456 35.09 36.94 2.74
C PRO A 456 35.13 36.31 1.35
N GLN A 457 36.27 35.71 1.03
CA GLN A 457 36.58 35.04 -0.22
C GLN A 457 37.05 33.63 0.12
N SER A 458 36.71 32.69 -0.77
CA SER A 458 37.20 31.31 -0.66
C SER A 458 38.54 31.18 -1.37
N TYR A 459 39.49 30.52 -0.71
CA TYR A 459 40.76 30.14 -1.30
C TYR A 459 40.92 28.63 -1.21
N TYR A 460 41.17 27.98 -2.33
CA TYR A 460 41.38 26.54 -2.38
C TYR A 460 42.77 26.18 -1.86
N ILE A 461 42.83 25.32 -0.85
CA ILE A 461 44.05 24.81 -0.24
C ILE A 461 44.13 23.31 -0.53
N PRO A 462 44.95 22.88 -1.51
CA PRO A 462 45.11 21.46 -1.81
C PRO A 462 45.77 20.71 -0.65
N ASP A 463 45.67 19.38 -0.63
CA ASP A 463 46.37 18.53 0.34
C ASP A 463 47.90 18.57 0.11
N ILE A 464 48.56 19.61 0.63
CA ILE A 464 50.01 19.83 0.54
C ILE A 464 50.74 18.94 1.55
N ASP A 465 51.79 18.24 1.11
CA ASP A 465 52.68 17.46 1.96
C ASP A 465 53.71 18.39 2.64
N GLU A 466 53.32 18.96 3.79
CA GLU A 466 54.10 19.89 4.61
C GLU A 466 53.81 19.63 6.09
N PRO A 467 54.82 19.71 6.99
CA PRO A 467 54.66 19.35 8.40
C PRO A 467 53.53 20.05 9.16
N VAL A 468 53.28 21.34 8.92
CA VAL A 468 52.19 22.08 9.58
C VAL A 468 50.83 21.67 9.02
N PHE A 469 50.66 21.59 7.69
CA PHE A 469 49.42 21.09 7.08
C PHE A 469 49.10 19.65 7.51
N GLU A 470 50.09 18.76 7.62
CA GLU A 470 49.87 17.40 8.09
C GLU A 470 49.48 17.36 9.57
N LYS A 471 50.04 18.25 10.39
CA LYS A 471 49.64 18.37 11.81
C LYS A 471 48.19 18.85 11.94
N ILE A 472 47.78 19.84 11.14
CA ILE A 472 46.38 20.32 11.09
C ILE A 472 45.45 19.17 10.64
N ARG A 473 45.79 18.44 9.58
CA ARG A 473 45.02 17.28 9.11
C ARG A 473 44.95 16.16 10.14
N SER A 474 46.03 15.90 10.85
CA SER A 474 46.08 14.89 11.92
C SER A 474 45.15 15.26 13.07
N ILE A 475 45.12 16.54 13.48
CA ILE A 475 44.18 17.05 14.48
C ILE A 475 42.75 16.82 14.02
N TRP A 476 42.41 17.15 12.77
CA TRP A 476 41.07 16.95 12.22
C TRP A 476 40.68 15.46 12.14
N ARG A 477 41.56 14.60 11.58
CA ARG A 477 41.35 13.15 11.44
C ARG A 477 41.27 12.42 12.79
N SER A 478 41.85 12.98 13.85
CA SER A 478 41.82 12.37 15.18
C SER A 478 40.41 12.30 15.78
N GLY A 479 39.45 13.08 15.26
CA GLY A 479 38.09 13.16 15.80
C GLY A 479 37.98 13.88 17.14
N LYS A 480 39.08 14.45 17.66
CA LYS A 480 39.04 15.31 18.85
C LYS A 480 38.26 16.59 18.55
N PRO A 481 37.53 17.17 19.51
CA PRO A 481 36.73 18.37 19.28
C PRO A 481 37.56 19.62 18.98
N SER A 482 38.82 19.66 19.44
CA SER A 482 39.73 20.77 19.20
C SER A 482 41.20 20.33 19.17
N GLY A 483 42.07 21.23 18.72
CA GLY A 483 43.52 21.08 18.78
C GLY A 483 44.25 22.40 18.63
N HIS A 484 45.57 22.34 18.85
CA HIS A 484 46.44 23.51 18.84
C HIS A 484 47.68 23.28 17.99
N VAL A 485 48.06 24.29 17.22
CA VAL A 485 49.31 24.28 16.44
C VAL A 485 50.05 25.60 16.69
N HIS A 486 51.27 25.52 17.21
CA HIS A 486 52.15 26.67 17.32
C HIS A 486 53.27 26.53 16.29
N MET A 487 53.58 27.62 15.60
CA MET A 487 54.70 27.68 14.65
C MET A 487 55.48 28.98 14.84
N SER A 488 56.81 28.89 14.75
CA SER A 488 57.71 30.03 14.89
C SER A 488 59.01 29.81 14.11
N GLY A 489 59.76 30.89 13.90
CA GLY A 489 61.09 30.84 13.28
C GLY A 489 61.08 30.23 11.87
N LYS A 490 61.99 29.28 11.60
CA LYS A 490 62.15 28.67 10.27
C LYS A 490 60.92 27.87 9.81
N ILE A 491 60.21 27.23 10.74
CA ILE A 491 59.01 26.44 10.43
C ILE A 491 57.90 27.35 9.91
N LYS A 492 57.66 28.49 10.59
CA LYS A 492 56.68 29.48 10.14
C LYS A 492 57.05 30.08 8.79
N ALA A 493 58.33 30.46 8.59
CA ALA A 493 58.78 31.04 7.33
C ALA A 493 58.65 30.07 6.13
N GLU A 494 58.89 28.77 6.35
CA GLU A 494 58.63 27.72 5.35
C GLU A 494 57.13 27.59 5.06
N HIS A 495 56.30 27.49 6.11
CA HIS A 495 54.85 27.37 5.98
C HIS A 495 54.24 28.57 5.23
N ASP A 496 54.58 29.80 5.61
CA ASP A 496 54.11 31.02 4.94
C ASP A 496 54.49 31.03 3.45
N ARG A 497 55.75 30.66 3.12
CA ARG A 497 56.18 30.60 1.71
C ARG A 497 55.30 29.64 0.91
N ARG A 498 55.10 28.41 1.39
CA ARG A 498 54.31 27.39 0.69
C ARG A 498 52.83 27.76 0.64
N LEU A 499 52.29 28.28 1.75
CA LEU A 499 50.93 28.80 1.86
C LEU A 499 50.65 29.84 0.76
N PHE A 500 51.57 30.78 0.51
CA PHE A 500 51.38 31.84 -0.50
C PHE A 500 51.88 31.50 -1.91
N SER A 501 52.60 30.39 -2.12
CA SER A 501 53.07 29.98 -3.47
C SER A 501 52.32 28.79 -4.06
N GLU A 502 51.86 27.85 -3.24
CA GLU A 502 51.29 26.56 -3.67
C GLU A 502 49.77 26.48 -3.51
N THR A 503 49.13 27.48 -2.87
CA THR A 503 47.68 27.48 -2.62
C THR A 503 46.96 28.65 -3.30
N GLY A 504 45.62 28.66 -3.25
CA GLY A 504 44.80 29.79 -3.67
C GLY A 504 45.14 31.11 -2.96
N LEU A 505 45.74 31.08 -1.77
CA LEU A 505 46.15 32.29 -1.03
C LEU A 505 47.26 33.10 -1.72
N LYS A 506 47.84 32.60 -2.82
CA LYS A 506 48.66 33.40 -3.73
C LYS A 506 47.92 34.63 -4.29
N GLU A 507 46.59 34.65 -4.26
CA GLU A 507 45.76 35.80 -4.68
C GLU A 507 45.41 36.76 -3.51
N LEU A 508 45.89 36.48 -2.28
CA LEU A 508 45.60 37.34 -1.11
C LEU A 508 46.23 38.75 -1.27
N PRO A 509 45.57 39.84 -0.83
CA PRO A 509 46.11 41.19 -0.93
C PRO A 509 47.50 41.35 -0.29
N GLY A 510 48.41 42.05 -0.98
CA GLY A 510 49.84 42.12 -0.61
C GLY A 510 50.10 42.62 0.82
N HIS A 511 49.40 43.67 1.26
CA HIS A 511 49.55 44.23 2.61
C HIS A 511 49.21 43.23 3.74
N LEU A 512 48.34 42.25 3.48
CA LEU A 512 47.97 41.23 4.46
C LEU A 512 48.95 40.06 4.46
N LYS A 513 49.44 39.65 3.29
CA LYS A 513 50.54 38.70 3.19
C LYS A 513 51.76 39.22 3.94
N GLU A 514 52.13 40.48 3.72
CA GLU A 514 53.23 41.15 4.43
C GLU A 514 53.01 41.14 5.95
N LYS A 515 51.79 41.43 6.41
CA LYS A 515 51.44 41.36 7.82
C LYS A 515 51.57 39.95 8.39
N MET A 516 50.98 38.95 7.73
CA MET A 516 51.06 37.53 8.13
C MET A 516 52.51 37.03 8.18
N ILE A 517 53.34 37.41 7.20
CA ILE A 517 54.77 37.06 7.14
C ILE A 517 55.60 37.78 8.21
N SER A 518 55.23 39.04 8.55
CA SER A 518 55.98 39.86 9.52
C SER A 518 55.95 39.32 10.95
N ASP A 519 54.89 38.59 11.32
CA ASP A 519 54.79 37.96 12.62
C ASP A 519 55.76 36.76 12.71
N LYS A 520 56.65 36.78 13.71
CA LYS A 520 57.70 35.75 13.86
C LYS A 520 57.19 34.43 14.43
N SER A 521 55.97 34.43 14.99
CA SER A 521 55.29 33.27 15.56
C SER A 521 53.78 33.43 15.41
N ILE A 522 53.07 32.30 15.25
CA ILE A 522 51.61 32.26 15.23
C ILE A 522 51.13 30.97 15.90
N SER A 523 50.02 31.09 16.60
CA SER A 523 49.33 30.04 17.34
C SER A 523 47.94 29.87 16.75
N LEU A 524 47.64 28.65 16.31
CA LEU A 524 46.38 28.25 15.71
C LEU A 524 45.58 27.44 16.73
N SER A 525 44.36 27.89 16.98
CA SER A 525 43.37 27.22 17.83
C SER A 525 42.25 26.68 16.94
N ILE A 526 42.13 25.37 16.87
CA ILE A 526 41.29 24.67 15.88
C ILE A 526 40.13 23.99 16.60
N ALA A 527 38.91 24.20 16.12
CA ALA A 527 37.71 23.47 16.50
C ALA A 527 37.22 22.62 15.32
N ASN A 528 37.21 21.30 15.49
CA ASN A 528 36.94 20.36 14.41
C ASN A 528 35.45 20.16 14.16
N MET A 529 35.10 19.87 12.91
CA MET A 529 33.77 19.42 12.47
C MET A 529 33.90 18.32 11.40
N LYS A 530 32.84 17.56 11.13
CA LYS A 530 32.89 16.46 10.14
C LYS A 530 33.37 16.90 8.75
N ASN A 531 32.92 18.05 8.27
CA ASN A 531 33.23 18.54 6.91
C ASN A 531 34.25 19.71 6.92
N GLY A 532 35.13 19.76 7.94
CA GLY A 532 36.22 20.73 8.04
C GLY A 532 36.51 21.21 9.47
N PHE A 533 36.88 22.48 9.66
CA PHE A 533 37.18 23.02 10.99
C PHE A 533 37.11 24.55 11.02
N ILE A 534 36.83 25.12 12.19
CA ILE A 534 36.98 26.56 12.44
C ILE A 534 38.34 26.78 13.11
N GLU A 535 39.10 27.73 12.61
CA GLU A 535 40.43 28.05 13.09
C GLU A 535 40.51 29.52 13.49
N VAL A 536 41.11 29.76 14.65
CA VAL A 536 41.47 31.09 15.14
C VAL A 536 42.99 31.19 15.17
N ALA A 537 43.52 32.16 14.44
CA ALA A 537 44.96 32.41 14.37
C ALA A 537 45.32 33.70 15.12
N ASP A 538 46.25 33.60 16.07
CA ASP A 538 46.68 34.70 16.93
C ASP A 538 48.13 34.50 17.41
N LYS A 539 48.68 35.44 18.20
CA LYS A 539 50.03 35.33 18.77
C LYS A 539 50.11 34.21 19.81
N ASP A 540 49.12 34.14 20.69
CA ASP A 540 48.99 33.14 21.76
C ASP A 540 47.75 32.26 21.54
N PHE A 541 47.64 31.15 22.29
CA PHE A 541 46.41 30.35 22.27
C PHE A 541 45.26 31.10 22.95
N ILE A 542 44.04 30.89 22.44
CA ILE A 542 42.83 31.39 23.11
C ILE A 542 42.66 30.69 24.48
N ALA A 543 42.02 31.37 25.42
CA ALA A 543 41.76 30.82 26.75
C ALA A 543 40.84 29.59 26.70
N GLU A 544 40.84 28.74 27.74
CA GLU A 544 40.02 27.52 27.76
C GLU A 544 38.51 27.81 27.65
N ASP A 545 38.02 28.89 28.25
CA ASP A 545 36.61 29.29 28.15
C ASP A 545 36.26 29.74 26.72
N GLN A 546 37.18 30.42 26.03
CA GLN A 546 37.04 30.79 24.62
C GLN A 546 37.09 29.57 23.70
N MET A 547 37.96 28.60 23.96
CA MET A 547 38.02 27.34 23.21
C MET A 547 36.69 26.58 23.33
N SER A 548 36.07 26.55 24.51
CA SER A 548 34.75 25.94 24.72
C SER A 548 33.66 26.60 23.84
N ILE A 549 33.69 27.94 23.71
CA ILE A 549 32.78 28.67 22.81
C ILE A 549 33.06 28.33 21.34
N LEU A 550 34.33 28.28 20.92
CA LEU A 550 34.71 27.97 19.54
C LEU A 550 34.27 26.56 19.11
N ILE A 551 34.41 25.57 20.00
CA ILE A 551 33.92 24.20 19.78
C ILE A 551 32.39 24.21 19.58
N ARG A 552 31.65 25.00 20.36
CA ARG A 552 30.20 25.13 20.21
C ARG A 552 29.82 25.78 18.88
N TYR A 553 30.55 26.80 18.43
CA TYR A 553 30.35 27.39 17.10
C TYR A 553 30.59 26.37 15.98
N ALA A 554 31.68 25.60 16.04
CA ALA A 554 31.98 24.56 15.04
C ALA A 554 30.86 23.50 14.99
N LYS A 555 30.40 23.04 16.15
CA LYS A 555 29.33 22.05 16.25
C LYS A 555 27.99 22.56 15.70
N VAL A 556 27.60 23.80 16.04
CA VAL A 556 26.34 24.37 15.55
C VAL A 556 26.39 24.60 14.05
N PHE A 557 27.49 25.16 13.54
CA PHE A 557 27.71 25.33 12.11
C PHE A 557 27.64 23.97 11.39
N GLU A 558 28.33 22.94 11.88
CA GLU A 558 28.35 21.59 11.30
C GLU A 558 26.94 21.00 11.15
N GLN A 559 26.11 21.08 12.19
CA GLN A 559 24.75 20.54 12.17
C GLN A 559 23.92 21.18 11.06
N THR A 560 24.01 22.51 10.90
CA THR A 560 23.25 23.26 9.91
C THR A 560 23.83 23.16 8.51
N TYR A 561 25.16 23.12 8.39
CA TYR A 561 25.85 23.02 7.11
C TYR A 561 25.69 21.62 6.51
N SER A 562 25.69 20.57 7.33
CA SER A 562 25.37 19.21 6.88
C SER A 562 23.96 19.15 6.29
N ARG A 563 22.98 19.81 6.92
CA ARG A 563 21.61 19.90 6.39
C ARG A 563 21.55 20.65 5.05
N PHE A 564 22.31 21.73 4.89
CA PHE A 564 22.43 22.42 3.60
C PHE A 564 22.97 21.48 2.50
N LEU A 565 24.03 20.72 2.80
CA LEU A 565 24.58 19.72 1.88
C LEU A 565 23.57 18.60 1.56
N ASP A 566 22.82 18.15 2.57
CA ASP A 566 21.76 17.14 2.39
C ASP A 566 20.60 17.68 1.54
N LEU A 567 20.22 18.96 1.71
CA LEU A 567 19.19 19.61 0.90
C LEU A 567 19.64 19.77 -0.55
N GLN A 568 20.88 20.22 -0.80
CA GLN A 568 21.45 20.28 -2.14
C GLN A 568 21.45 18.90 -2.82
N LYS A 569 21.78 17.85 -2.07
CA LYS A 569 21.70 16.47 -2.55
C LYS A 569 20.25 16.05 -2.83
N ALA A 570 19.31 16.43 -1.97
CA ALA A 570 17.88 16.13 -2.13
C ALA A 570 17.25 16.89 -3.31
N GLU A 571 17.65 18.13 -3.58
CA GLU A 571 17.21 18.91 -4.75
C GLU A 571 17.72 18.31 -6.05
N ALA A 572 19.00 17.93 -6.11
CA ALA A 572 19.55 17.19 -7.24
C ALA A 572 18.81 15.85 -7.45
N GLN A 573 18.49 15.14 -6.35
CA GLN A 573 17.71 13.91 -6.41
C GLN A 573 16.24 14.15 -6.83
N ALA A 574 15.64 15.27 -6.44
CA ALA A 574 14.29 15.66 -6.84
C ALA A 574 14.23 16.00 -8.33
N ARG A 575 15.22 16.75 -8.85
CA ARG A 575 15.37 17.02 -10.28
C ARG A 575 15.54 15.74 -11.09
N GLU A 576 16.37 14.82 -10.63
CA GLU A 576 16.54 13.50 -11.26
C GLU A 576 15.25 12.67 -11.21
N SER A 577 14.52 12.71 -10.09
CA SER A 577 13.21 12.05 -9.96
C SER A 577 12.16 12.65 -10.90
N GLN A 578 12.20 13.97 -11.13
CA GLN A 578 11.34 14.65 -12.09
C GLN A 578 11.64 14.20 -13.52
N ILE A 579 12.93 14.04 -13.89
CA ILE A 579 13.34 13.50 -15.19
C ILE A 579 12.84 12.06 -15.35
N GLU A 580 13.02 11.20 -14.35
CA GLU A 580 12.53 9.81 -14.39
C GLU A 580 11.00 9.73 -14.52
N ALA A 581 10.25 10.57 -13.79
CA ALA A 581 8.80 10.64 -13.92
C ALA A 581 8.36 11.08 -15.32
N ALA A 582 9.07 12.03 -15.91
CA ALA A 582 8.82 12.53 -17.26
C ALA A 582 9.14 11.46 -18.34
N LEU A 583 10.24 10.74 -18.19
CA LEU A 583 10.59 9.58 -19.02
C LEU A 583 9.49 8.52 -18.96
N GLU A 584 8.98 8.21 -17.77
CA GLU A 584 7.93 7.20 -17.60
C GLU A 584 6.60 7.61 -18.23
N ARG A 585 6.21 8.90 -18.18
CA ARG A 585 5.01 9.39 -18.86
C ARG A 585 5.11 9.23 -20.37
N VAL A 586 6.26 9.60 -20.95
CA VAL A 586 6.51 9.41 -22.38
C VAL A 586 6.51 7.92 -22.72
N ARG A 587 7.15 7.07 -21.90
CA ARG A 587 7.13 5.61 -22.07
C ARG A 587 5.71 5.06 -22.09
N SER A 588 4.91 5.43 -21.10
CA SER A 588 3.53 4.98 -20.95
C SER A 588 2.67 5.42 -22.12
N ARG A 589 2.81 6.68 -22.57
CA ARG A 589 2.07 7.18 -23.73
C ARG A 589 2.46 6.47 -25.02
N SER A 590 3.75 6.22 -25.24
CA SER A 590 4.25 5.48 -26.41
C SER A 590 3.87 4.00 -26.39
N LEU A 591 3.86 3.35 -25.22
CA LEU A 591 3.44 1.96 -25.08
C LEU A 591 1.93 1.74 -25.30
N ALA A 592 1.13 2.79 -25.10
CA ALA A 592 -0.31 2.77 -25.33
C ALA A 592 -0.69 2.95 -26.81
N MET A 593 0.29 3.07 -27.72
CA MET A 593 0.02 3.21 -29.14
C MET A 593 -0.48 1.91 -29.77
N HIS A 594 -1.51 2.04 -30.60
CA HIS A 594 -2.07 1.03 -31.51
C HIS A 594 -1.94 1.45 -32.98
N HIS A 595 -1.86 2.75 -33.26
CA HIS A 595 -1.69 3.29 -34.62
C HIS A 595 -0.56 4.33 -34.69
N SER A 596 0.12 4.42 -35.83
CA SER A 596 1.20 5.40 -36.04
C SER A 596 0.72 6.86 -35.98
N SER A 597 -0.57 7.12 -36.21
CA SER A 597 -1.19 8.44 -36.05
C SER A 597 -1.15 8.95 -34.60
N GLU A 598 -1.01 8.06 -33.61
CA GLU A 598 -0.97 8.42 -32.19
C GLU A 598 0.39 9.00 -31.75
N LEU A 599 1.39 9.00 -32.64
CA LEU A 599 2.64 9.74 -32.45
C LEU A 599 2.41 11.23 -32.24
N SER A 600 1.30 11.79 -32.76
CA SER A 600 0.82 13.14 -32.46
C SER A 600 0.78 13.41 -30.96
N ALA A 601 0.16 12.51 -30.20
CA ALA A 601 0.02 12.70 -28.76
C ALA A 601 1.29 12.34 -27.98
N VAL A 602 2.17 11.50 -28.53
CA VAL A 602 3.48 11.24 -27.93
C VAL A 602 4.36 12.49 -28.04
N VAL A 603 4.42 13.14 -29.20
CA VAL A 603 5.20 14.37 -29.36
C VAL A 603 4.62 15.55 -28.58
N GLU A 604 3.29 15.60 -28.41
CA GLU A 604 2.64 16.56 -27.49
C GLU A 604 3.07 16.33 -26.03
N THR A 605 3.12 15.05 -25.61
CA THR A 605 3.58 14.69 -24.26
C THR A 605 5.05 15.03 -24.08
N LEU A 606 5.91 14.71 -25.05
CA LEU A 606 7.33 15.09 -25.04
C LEU A 606 7.50 16.59 -24.89
N LEU A 607 6.77 17.40 -25.66
CA LEU A 607 6.83 18.86 -25.54
C LEU A 607 6.45 19.32 -24.14
N SER A 608 5.33 18.82 -23.59
CA SER A 608 4.88 19.18 -22.24
C SER A 608 5.89 18.81 -21.16
N GLU A 609 6.51 17.64 -21.26
CA GLU A 609 7.50 17.18 -20.29
C GLU A 609 8.82 17.95 -20.41
N PHE A 610 9.29 18.25 -21.63
CA PHE A 610 10.46 19.12 -21.82
C PHE A 610 10.21 20.53 -21.28
N THR A 611 9.02 21.11 -21.48
CA THR A 611 8.67 22.41 -20.88
C THR A 611 8.67 22.37 -19.35
N LYS A 612 8.19 21.28 -18.72
CA LYS A 612 8.27 21.10 -17.24
C LYS A 612 9.69 20.94 -16.74
N LEU A 613 10.58 20.42 -17.57
CA LEU A 613 12.02 20.35 -17.33
C LEU A 613 12.74 21.65 -17.73
N GLU A 614 12.01 22.73 -18.03
CA GLU A 614 12.54 24.06 -18.32
C GLU A 614 13.34 24.17 -19.63
N PHE A 615 13.14 23.23 -20.57
CA PHE A 615 13.67 23.38 -21.92
C PHE A 615 12.99 24.55 -22.62
N THR A 616 13.78 25.42 -23.25
CA THR A 616 13.27 26.52 -24.09
C THR A 616 13.32 26.08 -25.56
N LEU A 617 12.18 25.61 -26.08
CA LEU A 617 12.10 25.01 -27.42
C LEU A 617 11.15 25.77 -28.34
N THR A 618 11.54 25.89 -29.61
CA THR A 618 10.68 26.29 -30.73
C THR A 618 9.92 25.07 -31.28
N PHE A 619 10.58 23.90 -31.37
CA PHE A 619 9.93 22.65 -31.76
C PHE A 619 10.42 21.47 -30.92
N CYS A 620 9.50 20.56 -30.62
CA CYS A 620 9.81 19.19 -30.23
C CYS A 620 9.33 18.25 -31.34
N ILE A 621 10.21 17.34 -31.78
CA ILE A 621 10.02 16.59 -33.02
C ILE A 621 10.35 15.11 -32.82
N ILE A 622 9.52 14.23 -33.38
CA ILE A 622 9.85 12.84 -33.66
C ILE A 622 10.04 12.69 -35.18
N ASN A 623 11.24 12.33 -35.60
CA ASN A 623 11.58 12.04 -36.99
C ASN A 623 11.42 10.54 -37.24
N LEU A 624 10.72 10.15 -38.31
CA LEU A 624 10.67 8.78 -38.82
C LEU A 624 11.34 8.73 -40.19
N ILE A 625 12.52 8.12 -40.23
CA ILE A 625 13.39 8.16 -41.43
C ILE A 625 13.16 6.90 -42.27
N ASN A 626 12.83 7.11 -43.54
CA ASN A 626 12.70 6.03 -44.52
C ASN A 626 13.94 6.01 -45.43
N GLU A 627 14.68 4.90 -45.34
CA GLU A 627 15.90 4.73 -46.12
C GLU A 627 15.64 4.57 -47.63
N GLN A 628 14.55 3.88 -47.99
CA GLN A 628 14.33 3.42 -49.36
C GLN A 628 14.04 4.56 -50.32
N ASP A 629 13.25 5.53 -49.89
CA ASP A 629 12.86 6.70 -50.69
C ASP A 629 13.59 7.98 -50.27
N ARG A 630 14.56 7.87 -49.36
CA ARG A 630 15.32 9.00 -48.77
C ARG A 630 14.39 10.11 -48.30
N SER A 631 13.44 9.76 -47.45
CA SER A 631 12.47 10.69 -46.89
C SER A 631 12.41 10.64 -45.37
N ASN A 632 11.75 11.63 -44.79
CA ASN A 632 11.50 11.75 -43.37
C ASN A 632 10.05 12.16 -43.14
N THR A 633 9.36 11.45 -42.26
CA THR A 633 8.05 11.86 -41.74
C THR A 633 8.26 12.48 -40.36
N VAL A 634 7.93 13.76 -40.25
CA VAL A 634 8.21 14.59 -39.09
C VAL A 634 6.94 14.80 -38.30
N TRP A 635 6.90 14.34 -37.06
CA TRP A 635 5.84 14.70 -36.11
C TRP A 635 6.34 15.87 -35.27
N ALA A 636 5.78 17.06 -35.46
CA ALA A 636 6.28 18.28 -34.86
C ALA A 636 5.24 18.94 -33.94
N ALA A 637 5.62 19.17 -32.70
CA ALA A 637 4.88 19.97 -31.73
C ALA A 637 5.57 21.33 -31.55
N ASN A 638 4.80 22.41 -31.59
CA ASN A 638 5.28 23.78 -31.41
C ASN A 638 4.45 24.48 -30.31
N PRO A 639 5.08 25.05 -29.27
CA PRO A 639 4.38 25.67 -28.14
C PRO A 639 3.40 26.78 -28.53
N GLU A 640 3.66 27.49 -29.62
CA GLU A 640 2.94 28.70 -30.02
C GLU A 640 1.72 28.41 -30.90
N THR A 641 1.62 27.20 -31.46
CA THR A 641 0.55 26.87 -32.42
C THR A 641 -0.82 26.62 -31.78
N GLY A 642 -0.87 26.11 -30.54
CA GLY A 642 -2.11 25.70 -29.87
C GLY A 642 -2.91 24.61 -30.59
N LYS A 643 -2.31 23.92 -31.58
CA LYS A 643 -2.92 22.83 -32.34
C LYS A 643 -2.33 21.49 -31.94
N GLN A 644 -3.10 20.41 -32.15
CA GLN A 644 -2.56 19.06 -32.01
C GLN A 644 -1.43 18.84 -33.05
N PRO A 645 -0.32 18.19 -32.65
CA PRO A 645 0.78 17.91 -33.57
C PRO A 645 0.33 17.08 -34.78
N GLU A 646 0.79 17.44 -35.97
CA GLU A 646 0.50 16.71 -37.20
C GLU A 646 1.79 16.07 -37.75
N SER A 647 1.64 15.12 -38.68
CA SER A 647 2.76 14.55 -39.43
C SER A 647 3.04 15.37 -40.69
N TYR A 648 4.30 15.66 -40.97
CA TYR A 648 4.78 16.40 -42.12
C TYR A 648 5.79 15.56 -42.91
N TYR A 649 5.48 15.24 -44.16
CA TYR A 649 6.40 14.54 -45.06
C TYR A 649 7.40 15.50 -45.70
N MET A 650 8.67 15.09 -45.75
CA MET A 650 9.73 15.80 -46.47
C MET A 650 10.78 14.84 -47.03
N LYS A 651 11.48 15.25 -48.09
CA LYS A 651 12.58 14.48 -48.69
C LYS A 651 13.93 15.00 -48.25
N PHE A 652 14.92 14.11 -48.16
CA PHE A 652 16.32 14.52 -47.98
C PHE A 652 16.87 15.06 -49.30
N GLU A 653 16.71 16.36 -49.50
CA GLU A 653 17.27 17.13 -50.62
C GLU A 653 18.71 17.62 -50.36
N ASP A 654 19.33 18.24 -51.36
CA ASP A 654 20.73 18.72 -51.36
C ASP A 654 20.94 20.00 -50.51
N TYR A 655 20.67 19.90 -49.20
CA TYR A 655 20.94 20.95 -48.21
C TYR A 655 21.98 20.49 -47.18
N PRO A 656 22.88 21.36 -46.69
CA PRO A 656 23.93 20.98 -45.75
C PRO A 656 23.39 20.31 -44.47
N PHE A 657 22.32 20.86 -43.89
CA PHE A 657 21.60 20.24 -42.77
C PHE A 657 21.11 18.82 -43.07
N HIS A 658 20.53 18.55 -44.25
CA HIS A 658 20.05 17.21 -44.63
C HIS A 658 21.19 16.20 -44.75
N HIS A 659 22.33 16.59 -45.34
CA HIS A 659 23.52 15.73 -45.42
C HIS A 659 24.06 15.38 -44.03
N ALA A 660 24.12 16.38 -43.15
CA ALA A 660 24.60 16.21 -41.78
C ALA A 660 23.64 15.31 -40.97
N MET A 661 22.34 15.57 -41.04
CA MET A 661 21.29 14.77 -40.41
C MET A 661 21.30 13.32 -40.90
N TRP A 662 21.39 13.11 -42.22
CA TRP A 662 21.43 11.78 -42.81
C TRP A 662 22.66 10.98 -42.36
N LYS A 663 23.84 11.62 -42.34
CA LYS A 663 25.07 11.01 -41.87
C LYS A 663 24.99 10.66 -40.37
N ALA A 664 24.51 11.57 -39.54
CA ALA A 664 24.36 11.36 -38.10
C ALA A 664 23.37 10.23 -37.78
N TRP A 665 22.26 10.14 -38.51
CA TRP A 665 21.30 9.04 -38.39
C TRP A 665 21.92 7.70 -38.81
N LYS A 666 22.64 7.66 -39.95
CA LYS A 666 23.36 6.45 -40.40
C LYS A 666 24.37 5.94 -39.37
N ASN A 667 25.02 6.86 -38.67
CA ASN A 667 25.95 6.56 -37.59
C ASN A 667 25.27 6.27 -36.24
N GLN A 668 23.95 6.46 -36.14
CA GLN A 668 23.16 6.39 -34.90
C GLN A 668 23.76 7.25 -33.78
N GLU A 669 24.09 8.49 -34.11
CA GLU A 669 24.68 9.43 -33.16
C GLU A 669 23.68 9.75 -32.03
N LYS A 670 24.07 9.40 -30.80
CA LYS A 670 23.23 9.55 -29.61
C LYS A 670 23.05 11.00 -29.17
N ARG A 671 24.03 11.84 -29.52
CA ARG A 671 24.08 13.28 -29.22
C ARG A 671 24.63 13.97 -30.44
N PHE A 672 23.76 14.61 -31.21
CA PHE A 672 24.14 15.34 -32.41
C PHE A 672 23.50 16.72 -32.36
N ILE A 673 24.29 17.77 -32.62
CA ILE A 673 23.80 19.16 -32.66
C ILE A 673 24.19 19.73 -34.02
N TYR A 674 23.24 20.39 -34.66
CA TYR A 674 23.48 21.17 -35.86
C TYR A 674 22.89 22.57 -35.70
N THR A 675 23.65 23.59 -36.08
CA THR A 675 23.19 24.99 -36.04
C THR A 675 23.00 25.47 -37.47
N ILE A 676 21.77 25.87 -37.80
CA ILE A 676 21.42 26.48 -39.09
C ILE A 676 21.29 27.99 -38.87
N GLU A 677 22.20 28.78 -39.44
CA GLU A 677 22.23 30.24 -39.27
C GLU A 677 22.67 30.99 -40.53
N GLY A 678 22.51 32.31 -40.54
CA GLY A 678 22.93 33.15 -41.66
C GLY A 678 22.22 32.82 -42.98
N GLU A 679 22.99 32.75 -44.07
CA GLU A 679 22.44 32.49 -45.43
C GLU A 679 21.88 31.07 -45.57
N GLU A 680 22.45 30.08 -44.87
CA GLU A 680 21.91 28.70 -44.90
C GLU A 680 20.49 28.65 -44.34
N LYS A 681 20.23 29.36 -43.23
CA LYS A 681 18.89 29.42 -42.62
C LYS A 681 17.86 30.04 -43.56
N LYS A 682 18.18 31.15 -44.23
CA LYS A 682 17.26 31.81 -45.17
C LYS A 682 16.83 30.87 -46.30
N ILE A 683 17.81 30.20 -46.90
CA ILE A 683 17.58 29.22 -47.98
C ILE A 683 16.74 28.05 -47.45
N TYR A 684 17.06 27.55 -46.26
CA TYR A 684 16.34 26.42 -45.67
C TYR A 684 14.90 26.78 -45.27
N ASP A 685 14.65 27.99 -44.76
CA ASP A 685 13.32 28.49 -44.43
C ASP A 685 12.42 28.63 -45.67
N GLU A 686 12.98 29.05 -46.81
CA GLU A 686 12.24 29.10 -48.07
C GLU A 686 11.80 27.70 -48.53
N TYR A 687 12.73 26.75 -48.53
CA TYR A 687 12.46 25.35 -48.83
C TYR A 687 11.42 24.74 -47.87
N LEU A 688 11.68 24.85 -46.56
CA LEU A 688 10.87 24.23 -45.51
C LEU A 688 9.40 24.66 -45.62
N TYR A 689 9.13 25.97 -45.75
CA TYR A 689 7.75 26.48 -45.75
C TYR A 689 7.11 26.60 -47.14
N THR A 690 7.80 26.27 -48.23
CA THR A 690 7.26 26.35 -49.60
C THR A 690 7.13 24.97 -50.24
N ASP A 691 8.22 24.21 -50.22
CA ASP A 691 8.38 22.96 -50.96
C ASP A 691 8.06 21.71 -50.11
N THR A 692 7.91 21.88 -48.79
CA THR A 692 7.54 20.79 -47.88
C THR A 692 6.15 20.98 -47.28
N GLU A 693 5.66 19.94 -46.60
CA GLU A 693 4.38 20.00 -45.92
C GLU A 693 4.34 20.97 -44.73
N PHE A 694 5.48 21.47 -44.25
CA PHE A 694 5.55 22.50 -43.20
C PHE A 694 4.85 23.81 -43.60
N ARG A 695 4.57 24.03 -44.90
CA ARG A 695 3.68 25.11 -45.37
C ARG A 695 2.28 25.10 -44.73
N ARG A 696 1.86 23.96 -44.16
CA ARG A 696 0.60 23.80 -43.43
C ARG A 696 0.62 24.45 -42.03
N PHE A 697 1.78 24.79 -41.47
CA PHE A 697 1.85 25.55 -40.22
C PHE A 697 1.16 26.92 -40.36
N PRO A 698 0.52 27.45 -39.31
CA PRO A 698 -0.09 28.78 -39.35
C PRO A 698 0.91 29.86 -39.74
N LYS A 699 0.48 30.84 -40.56
CA LYS A 699 1.38 31.85 -41.13
C LYS A 699 2.18 32.62 -40.07
N HIS A 700 1.54 32.99 -38.96
CA HIS A 700 2.21 33.68 -37.86
C HIS A 700 3.35 32.86 -37.21
N VAL A 701 3.22 31.52 -37.15
CA VAL A 701 4.29 30.63 -36.64
C VAL A 701 5.43 30.52 -37.66
N GLN A 702 5.10 30.45 -38.95
CA GLN A 702 6.13 30.50 -40.00
C GLN A 702 6.92 31.81 -39.93
N ASP A 703 6.23 32.94 -39.78
CA ASP A 703 6.84 34.27 -39.71
C ASP A 703 7.69 34.43 -38.43
N ALA A 704 7.23 33.91 -37.29
CA ALA A 704 7.99 33.88 -36.03
C ALA A 704 9.27 33.05 -36.16
N ASN A 705 9.19 31.84 -36.73
CA ASN A 705 10.35 30.98 -36.92
C ASN A 705 11.38 31.59 -37.90
N LYS A 706 10.89 32.23 -38.97
CA LYS A 706 11.74 32.97 -39.92
C LYS A 706 12.47 34.14 -39.27
N ALA A 707 11.87 34.77 -38.26
CA ALA A 707 12.46 35.88 -37.53
C ALA A 707 13.61 35.49 -36.58
N LEU A 708 13.70 34.22 -36.17
CA LEU A 708 14.81 33.73 -35.33
C LEU A 708 16.16 33.88 -36.04
N GLU A 709 17.21 34.22 -35.29
CA GLU A 709 18.56 34.37 -35.85
C GLU A 709 19.14 33.04 -36.33
N ARG A 710 18.81 31.95 -35.63
CA ARG A 710 19.33 30.60 -35.88
C ARG A 710 18.35 29.50 -35.44
N TYR A 711 18.54 28.31 -35.99
CA TYR A 711 17.98 27.07 -35.46
C TYR A 711 19.11 26.20 -34.90
N VAL A 712 19.10 25.96 -33.60
CA VAL A 712 19.93 24.95 -32.94
C VAL A 712 19.09 23.67 -32.85
N ALA A 713 19.42 22.69 -33.68
CA ALA A 713 18.73 21.41 -33.75
C ALA A 713 19.54 20.34 -32.99
N GLY A 714 19.04 19.95 -31.81
CA GLY A 714 19.60 18.88 -30.99
C GLY A 714 18.89 17.56 -31.28
N PHE A 715 19.65 16.49 -31.52
CA PHE A 715 19.15 15.18 -31.92
C PHE A 715 19.69 14.05 -31.06
N THR A 716 18.88 13.01 -30.99
CA THR A 716 19.30 11.66 -30.64
C THR A 716 18.69 10.67 -31.64
N PHE A 717 19.54 9.94 -32.37
CA PHE A 717 19.12 9.06 -33.46
C PHE A 717 19.10 7.58 -33.05
N PHE A 718 18.12 6.88 -33.63
CA PHE A 718 17.82 5.47 -33.43
C PHE A 718 17.55 4.80 -34.78
N LYS A 719 17.42 3.46 -34.78
CA LYS A 719 17.37 2.65 -36.00
C LYS A 719 16.34 3.11 -37.05
N TYR A 720 15.14 3.52 -36.62
CA TYR A 720 14.04 3.93 -37.51
C TYR A 720 13.57 5.36 -37.27
N SER A 721 14.19 6.08 -36.32
CA SER A 721 13.68 7.35 -35.82
C SER A 721 14.79 8.24 -35.24
N GLY A 722 14.51 9.52 -35.03
CA GLY A 722 15.26 10.34 -34.08
C GLY A 722 14.36 11.31 -33.32
N LEU A 723 14.66 11.55 -32.04
CA LEU A 723 14.06 12.68 -31.32
C LEU A 723 14.87 13.93 -31.61
N GLN A 724 14.18 15.03 -31.82
CA GLN A 724 14.76 16.32 -32.14
C GLN A 724 14.13 17.41 -31.29
N THR A 725 14.98 18.34 -30.86
CA THR A 725 14.61 19.61 -30.26
C THR A 725 15.15 20.73 -31.14
N VAL A 726 14.39 21.81 -31.29
CA VAL A 726 14.83 22.99 -32.02
C VAL A 726 14.66 24.21 -31.12
N SER A 727 15.69 25.01 -30.97
CA SER A 727 15.69 26.25 -30.18
C SER A 727 16.55 27.32 -30.86
N GLU A 728 16.41 28.58 -30.43
CA GLU A 728 17.34 29.66 -30.84
C GLU A 728 18.63 29.63 -30.01
N ASN A 729 18.52 29.23 -28.73
CA ASN A 729 19.65 29.11 -27.81
C ASN A 729 20.42 27.81 -28.00
N PHE A 730 21.72 27.83 -27.69
CA PHE A 730 22.54 26.61 -27.64
C PHE A 730 22.04 25.67 -26.54
N ILE A 731 21.91 24.39 -26.87
CA ILE A 731 21.56 23.34 -25.92
C ILE A 731 22.73 23.07 -24.96
N SER A 732 22.45 22.96 -23.66
CA SER A 732 23.46 22.60 -22.66
C SER A 732 23.84 21.12 -22.77
N GLU A 733 25.01 20.73 -22.27
CA GLU A 733 25.40 19.31 -22.17
C GLU A 733 24.44 18.49 -21.29
N GLU A 734 23.84 19.13 -20.29
CA GLU A 734 22.84 18.50 -19.42
C GLU A 734 21.54 18.21 -20.20
N ASP A 735 21.02 19.19 -20.91
CA ASP A 735 19.79 19.04 -21.71
C ASP A 735 19.97 18.03 -22.84
N LEU A 736 21.15 18.00 -23.47
CA LEU A 736 21.49 17.01 -24.49
C LEU A 736 21.56 15.59 -23.91
N ALA A 737 22.07 15.43 -22.68
CA ALA A 737 22.06 14.16 -21.97
C ALA A 737 20.64 13.71 -21.57
N ILE A 738 19.77 14.65 -21.19
CA ILE A 738 18.36 14.38 -20.92
C ILE A 738 17.65 13.94 -22.21
N LEU A 739 17.85 14.66 -23.33
CA LEU A 739 17.29 14.32 -24.63
C LEU A 739 17.67 12.88 -25.07
N GLU A 740 18.94 12.48 -24.88
CA GLU A 740 19.39 11.11 -25.15
C GLU A 740 18.58 10.06 -24.35
N ARG A 741 18.29 10.33 -23.07
CA ARG A 741 17.50 9.43 -22.21
C ARG A 741 16.07 9.28 -22.71
N PHE A 742 15.42 10.40 -23.07
CA PHE A 742 14.07 10.37 -23.66
C PHE A 742 14.06 9.58 -24.95
N GLY A 743 15.06 9.78 -25.80
CA GLY A 743 15.18 9.05 -27.05
C GLY A 743 15.30 7.55 -26.84
N ARG A 744 16.12 7.10 -25.88
CA ARG A 744 16.26 5.67 -25.55
C ARG A 744 14.94 5.05 -25.09
N VAL A 745 14.18 5.76 -24.25
CA VAL A 745 12.86 5.29 -23.75
C VAL A 745 11.84 5.23 -24.87
N PHE A 746 11.83 6.24 -25.73
CA PHE A 746 10.98 6.25 -26.92
C PHE A 746 11.35 5.12 -27.89
N GLU A 747 12.64 4.90 -28.19
CA GLU A 747 13.10 3.82 -29.07
C GLU A 747 12.61 2.44 -28.58
N GLN A 748 12.74 2.16 -27.29
CA GLN A 748 12.31 0.88 -26.70
C GLN A 748 10.81 0.66 -26.85
N SER A 749 10.01 1.68 -26.54
CA SER A 749 8.54 1.60 -26.60
C SER A 749 8.03 1.56 -28.04
N TYR A 750 8.63 2.34 -28.95
CA TYR A 750 8.29 2.35 -30.36
C TYR A 750 8.70 1.06 -31.08
N THR A 751 9.85 0.47 -30.74
CA THR A 751 10.26 -0.85 -31.25
C THR A 751 9.25 -1.92 -30.84
N ARG A 752 8.80 -1.90 -29.57
CA ARG A 752 7.75 -2.82 -29.10
C ARG A 752 6.42 -2.63 -29.83
N PHE A 753 6.04 -1.39 -30.10
CA PHE A 753 4.86 -1.10 -30.92
C PHE A 753 4.96 -1.73 -32.32
N LEU A 754 6.12 -1.58 -32.99
CA LEU A 754 6.37 -2.22 -34.29
C LEU A 754 6.34 -3.75 -34.21
N ASP A 755 6.91 -4.33 -33.16
CA ASP A 755 6.87 -5.78 -32.91
C ASP A 755 5.44 -6.28 -32.66
N LEU A 756 4.62 -5.54 -31.92
CA LEU A 756 3.21 -5.85 -31.67
C LEU A 756 2.40 -5.78 -32.97
N GLN A 757 2.57 -4.75 -33.79
CA GLN A 757 1.89 -4.68 -35.10
C GLN A 757 2.26 -5.88 -35.98
N LYS A 758 3.52 -6.29 -35.98
CA LYS A 758 3.97 -7.49 -36.70
C LYS A 758 3.34 -8.77 -36.12
N ALA A 759 3.26 -8.90 -34.80
CA ALA A 759 2.64 -10.04 -34.14
C ALA A 759 1.12 -10.11 -34.38
N GLU A 760 0.42 -8.97 -34.40
CA GLU A 760 -1.01 -8.90 -34.72
C GLU A 760 -1.28 -9.32 -36.18
N ALA A 761 -0.46 -8.86 -37.12
CA ALA A 761 -0.54 -9.30 -38.51
C ALA A 761 -0.32 -10.83 -38.64
N GLN A 762 0.66 -11.37 -37.90
CA GLN A 762 0.90 -12.82 -37.84
C GLN A 762 -0.26 -13.59 -37.20
N ALA A 763 -0.86 -13.06 -36.13
CA ALA A 763 -2.01 -13.68 -35.47
C ALA A 763 -3.24 -13.70 -36.38
N ARG A 764 -3.48 -12.62 -37.13
CA ARG A 764 -4.55 -12.56 -38.14
C ARG A 764 -4.34 -13.60 -39.25
N GLU A 765 -3.11 -13.72 -39.77
CA GLU A 765 -2.76 -14.72 -40.78
C GLU A 765 -2.91 -16.15 -40.25
N ALA A 766 -2.48 -16.42 -39.01
CA ALA A 766 -2.68 -17.71 -38.36
C ALA A 766 -4.16 -18.06 -38.18
N LYS A 767 -5.03 -17.08 -37.89
CA LYS A 767 -6.48 -17.27 -37.82
C LYS A 767 -7.06 -17.68 -39.18
N ILE A 768 -6.60 -17.04 -40.27
CA ILE A 768 -7.02 -17.39 -41.64
C ILE A 768 -6.57 -18.81 -42.00
N GLU A 769 -5.31 -19.18 -41.73
CA GLU A 769 -4.84 -20.55 -42.00
C GLU A 769 -5.55 -21.60 -41.14
N ALA A 770 -5.82 -21.32 -39.86
CA ALA A 770 -6.59 -22.23 -39.01
C ALA A 770 -8.01 -22.46 -39.56
N ALA A 771 -8.64 -21.40 -40.06
CA ALA A 771 -9.96 -21.46 -40.68
C ALA A 771 -9.94 -22.29 -41.98
N LEU A 772 -8.94 -22.07 -42.85
CA LEU A 772 -8.74 -22.87 -44.06
C LEU A 772 -8.47 -24.35 -43.74
N GLU A 773 -7.67 -24.64 -42.70
CA GLU A 773 -7.35 -26.00 -42.28
C GLU A 773 -8.58 -26.73 -41.72
N LYS A 774 -9.49 -26.03 -41.04
CA LYS A 774 -10.77 -26.62 -40.61
C LYS A 774 -11.61 -27.09 -41.81
N VAL A 775 -11.64 -26.30 -42.89
CA VAL A 775 -12.31 -26.69 -44.14
C VAL A 775 -11.59 -27.89 -44.78
N ARG A 776 -10.25 -27.88 -44.88
CA ARG A 776 -9.46 -29.02 -45.39
C ARG A 776 -9.72 -30.29 -44.58
N SER A 777 -9.72 -30.19 -43.26
CA SER A 777 -9.94 -31.31 -42.35
C SER A 777 -11.34 -31.91 -42.50
N ARG A 778 -12.39 -31.08 -42.60
CA ARG A 778 -13.75 -31.57 -42.85
C ARG A 778 -13.87 -32.27 -44.21
N SER A 779 -13.27 -31.68 -45.24
CA SER A 779 -13.17 -32.31 -46.56
C SER A 779 -12.43 -33.65 -46.52
N LEU A 780 -11.32 -33.73 -45.78
CA LEU A 780 -10.55 -34.97 -45.63
C LEU A 780 -11.29 -36.06 -44.85
N ALA A 781 -12.26 -35.68 -44.02
CA ALA A 781 -13.10 -36.60 -43.26
C ALA A 781 -14.31 -37.12 -44.05
N MET A 782 -14.52 -36.68 -45.29
CA MET A 782 -15.64 -37.17 -46.10
C MET A 782 -15.46 -38.66 -46.46
N HIS A 783 -16.47 -39.46 -46.15
CA HIS A 783 -16.59 -40.89 -46.45
C HIS A 783 -17.59 -41.18 -47.56
N SER A 784 -18.54 -40.28 -47.82
CA SER A 784 -19.50 -40.40 -48.92
C SER A 784 -19.66 -39.08 -49.68
N ALA A 785 -20.19 -39.16 -50.91
CA ALA A 785 -20.43 -37.98 -51.72
C ALA A 785 -21.47 -37.01 -51.12
N ASP A 786 -22.42 -37.50 -50.32
CA ASP A 786 -23.51 -36.68 -49.75
C ASP A 786 -23.03 -35.71 -48.65
N GLU A 787 -21.82 -35.90 -48.11
CA GLU A 787 -21.25 -35.08 -47.03
C GLU A 787 -20.63 -33.75 -47.50
N LEU A 788 -20.60 -33.47 -48.81
CA LEU A 788 -20.04 -32.21 -49.33
C LEU A 788 -20.77 -30.98 -48.75
N GLN A 789 -22.07 -31.10 -48.49
CA GLN A 789 -22.89 -30.06 -47.88
C GLN A 789 -22.38 -29.64 -46.50
N GLU A 790 -21.76 -30.55 -45.72
CA GLU A 790 -21.17 -30.20 -44.43
C GLU A 790 -19.89 -29.36 -44.58
N VAL A 791 -19.10 -29.60 -45.63
CA VAL A 791 -17.93 -28.76 -45.94
C VAL A 791 -18.38 -27.34 -46.29
N VAL A 792 -19.49 -27.21 -47.03
CA VAL A 792 -20.09 -25.92 -47.37
C VAL A 792 -20.47 -25.13 -46.11
N LEU A 793 -21.07 -25.79 -45.10
CA LEU A 793 -21.44 -25.16 -43.83
C LEU A 793 -20.23 -24.61 -43.08
N VAL A 794 -19.14 -25.41 -43.00
CA VAL A 794 -17.91 -24.99 -42.35
C VAL A 794 -17.29 -23.77 -43.06
N ILE A 795 -17.36 -23.72 -44.40
CA ILE A 795 -16.87 -22.55 -45.16
C ILE A 795 -17.63 -21.28 -44.77
N VAL A 796 -18.96 -21.34 -44.68
CA VAL A 796 -19.78 -20.18 -44.28
C VAL A 796 -19.44 -19.70 -42.87
N GLU A 797 -19.42 -20.62 -41.91
CA GLU A 797 -19.07 -20.33 -40.51
C GLU A 797 -17.70 -19.65 -40.41
N LYS A 798 -16.70 -20.18 -41.11
CA LYS A 798 -15.33 -19.67 -41.04
C LYS A 798 -15.13 -18.34 -41.75
N LEU A 799 -15.86 -18.06 -42.83
CA LEU A 799 -15.85 -16.74 -43.46
C LEU A 799 -16.48 -15.68 -42.54
N GLN A 800 -17.56 -16.01 -41.82
CA GLN A 800 -18.14 -15.14 -40.80
C GLN A 800 -17.19 -14.87 -39.63
N GLU A 801 -16.51 -15.90 -39.09
CA GLU A 801 -15.54 -15.74 -38.00
C GLU A 801 -14.35 -14.84 -38.37
N LEU A 802 -14.01 -14.79 -39.67
CA LEU A 802 -12.98 -13.90 -40.21
C LEU A 802 -13.49 -12.49 -40.52
N GLY A 803 -14.79 -12.24 -40.31
CA GLY A 803 -15.41 -10.93 -40.47
C GLY A 803 -15.82 -10.58 -41.90
N VAL A 804 -15.92 -11.57 -42.81
CA VAL A 804 -16.44 -11.34 -44.17
C VAL A 804 -17.92 -11.03 -44.08
N ILE A 805 -18.34 -9.88 -44.60
CA ILE A 805 -19.75 -9.44 -44.54
C ILE A 805 -20.60 -10.27 -45.51
N LEU A 806 -21.66 -10.89 -45.00
CA LEU A 806 -22.64 -11.71 -45.74
C LEU A 806 -24.03 -11.08 -45.66
N ASP A 807 -24.25 -9.98 -46.38
CA ASP A 807 -25.45 -9.14 -46.28
C ASP A 807 -26.63 -9.65 -47.14
N ALA A 808 -26.40 -10.56 -48.09
CA ALA A 808 -27.45 -11.23 -48.85
C ALA A 808 -27.90 -12.58 -48.25
N ASN A 809 -27.75 -12.76 -46.93
CA ASN A 809 -28.17 -13.98 -46.23
C ASN A 809 -27.62 -15.29 -46.85
N GLY A 810 -26.37 -15.30 -47.31
CA GLY A 810 -25.65 -16.55 -47.60
C GLY A 810 -24.44 -16.43 -48.49
N ILE A 811 -23.74 -17.56 -48.61
CA ILE A 811 -22.74 -17.81 -49.66
C ILE A 811 -23.33 -18.85 -50.59
N THR A 812 -23.08 -18.70 -51.88
CA THR A 812 -23.37 -19.71 -52.89
C THR A 812 -22.07 -20.35 -53.33
N LEU A 813 -21.90 -21.64 -53.07
CA LEU A 813 -20.81 -22.40 -53.69
C LEU A 813 -21.29 -22.92 -55.04
N CYS A 814 -20.57 -22.57 -56.09
CA CYS A 814 -20.90 -22.96 -57.44
C CYS A 814 -20.03 -24.14 -57.85
N THR A 815 -20.62 -25.19 -58.39
CA THR A 815 -19.88 -26.33 -58.94
C THR A 815 -20.34 -26.61 -60.36
N TYR A 816 -19.40 -26.95 -61.24
CA TYR A 816 -19.65 -27.04 -62.68
C TYR A 816 -19.56 -28.49 -63.17
N PHE A 817 -20.34 -28.77 -64.22
CA PHE A 817 -20.29 -30.04 -64.91
C PHE A 817 -19.31 -29.96 -66.10
N PRO A 818 -18.46 -30.98 -66.32
CA PRO A 818 -17.56 -30.99 -67.47
C PRO A 818 -18.32 -30.83 -68.80
N GLY A 819 -17.97 -29.80 -69.58
CA GLY A 819 -18.57 -29.53 -70.90
C GLY A 819 -19.96 -28.88 -70.88
N SER A 820 -20.47 -28.46 -69.71
CA SER A 820 -21.72 -27.70 -69.59
C SER A 820 -21.49 -26.32 -68.94
N ARG A 821 -22.34 -25.36 -69.28
CA ARG A 821 -22.46 -24.06 -68.58
C ARG A 821 -23.51 -24.07 -67.46
N ASP A 822 -24.18 -25.19 -67.27
CA ASP A 822 -25.09 -25.37 -66.14
C ASP A 822 -24.31 -25.33 -64.84
N VAL A 823 -24.94 -24.73 -63.82
CA VAL A 823 -24.30 -24.55 -62.52
C VAL A 823 -25.11 -25.25 -61.45
N GLN A 824 -24.43 -26.03 -60.63
CA GLN A 824 -24.98 -26.55 -59.39
C GLN A 824 -24.64 -25.58 -58.27
N HIS A 825 -25.65 -24.96 -57.68
CA HIS A 825 -25.50 -24.04 -56.55
C HIS A 825 -25.76 -24.77 -55.24
N TRP A 826 -24.81 -24.64 -54.32
CA TRP A 826 -24.92 -25.08 -52.93
C TRP A 826 -25.05 -23.82 -52.08
N ILE A 827 -26.26 -23.59 -51.59
CA ILE A 827 -26.60 -22.35 -50.89
C ILE A 827 -26.77 -22.68 -49.42
N ALA A 828 -26.11 -21.91 -48.57
CA ALA A 828 -26.25 -21.97 -47.12
C ALA A 828 -26.45 -20.56 -46.57
N SER A 829 -27.49 -20.37 -45.76
CA SER A 829 -27.76 -19.11 -45.08
C SER A 829 -26.87 -18.93 -43.82
N PRO A 830 -26.53 -17.69 -43.43
CA PRO A 830 -25.68 -17.32 -42.29
C PRO A 830 -26.14 -17.87 -40.94
N ASP A 831 -27.44 -18.05 -40.79
CA ASP A 831 -28.16 -18.55 -39.62
C ASP A 831 -28.50 -20.04 -39.72
N PHE A 832 -28.05 -20.71 -40.80
CA PHE A 832 -28.27 -22.12 -41.11
C PHE A 832 -29.74 -22.54 -41.24
N THR A 833 -30.67 -21.58 -41.36
CA THR A 833 -32.10 -21.85 -41.54
C THR A 833 -32.44 -22.39 -42.93
N HIS A 834 -31.55 -22.15 -43.91
CA HIS A 834 -31.72 -22.62 -45.27
C HIS A 834 -30.42 -23.20 -45.81
N VAL A 835 -30.43 -24.50 -46.09
CA VAL A 835 -29.32 -25.20 -46.76
C VAL A 835 -29.88 -26.06 -47.87
N GLY A 836 -29.41 -25.87 -49.10
CA GLY A 836 -29.95 -26.61 -50.24
C GLY A 836 -29.01 -26.68 -51.45
N LYS A 837 -29.25 -27.69 -52.28
CA LYS A 837 -28.57 -27.92 -53.55
C LYS A 837 -29.57 -27.68 -54.69
N TYR A 838 -29.24 -26.76 -55.60
CA TYR A 838 -30.14 -26.29 -56.65
C TYR A 838 -29.44 -26.31 -58.01
N LEU A 839 -29.97 -27.07 -58.97
CA LEU A 839 -29.52 -27.03 -60.35
C LEU A 839 -30.08 -25.77 -61.02
N LEU A 840 -29.19 -24.95 -61.55
CA LEU A 840 -29.52 -23.78 -62.35
C LEU A 840 -29.00 -23.99 -63.77
N PRO A 841 -29.86 -24.44 -64.72
CA PRO A 841 -29.49 -24.56 -66.11
C PRO A 841 -29.06 -23.21 -66.68
N TYR A 842 -28.10 -23.24 -67.60
CA TYR A 842 -27.66 -22.03 -68.29
C TYR A 842 -28.78 -21.48 -69.18
N PHE A 843 -28.98 -20.17 -69.12
CA PHE A 843 -29.81 -19.42 -70.05
C PHE A 843 -29.12 -18.10 -70.40
N ASP A 844 -29.39 -17.59 -71.59
CA ASP A 844 -28.76 -16.37 -72.07
C ASP A 844 -29.30 -15.16 -71.31
N HIS A 845 -28.48 -14.62 -70.41
CA HIS A 845 -28.79 -13.48 -69.57
C HIS A 845 -27.51 -12.76 -69.17
N VAL A 846 -27.53 -11.44 -69.06
CA VAL A 846 -26.35 -10.60 -68.80
C VAL A 846 -25.53 -11.07 -67.58
N ILE A 847 -26.20 -11.39 -66.47
CA ILE A 847 -25.58 -11.93 -65.25
C ILE A 847 -24.77 -13.20 -65.53
N PHE A 848 -25.34 -14.15 -66.28
CA PHE A 848 -24.68 -15.42 -66.57
C PHE A 848 -23.55 -15.24 -67.58
N SER A 849 -23.81 -14.51 -68.66
CA SER A 849 -22.86 -14.33 -69.76
C SER A 849 -21.60 -13.58 -69.32
N GLU A 850 -21.73 -12.57 -68.47
CA GLU A 850 -20.57 -11.81 -67.96
C GLU A 850 -19.78 -12.58 -66.90
N ALA A 851 -20.47 -13.28 -65.98
CA ALA A 851 -19.80 -14.12 -65.00
C ALA A 851 -19.01 -15.27 -65.68
N TRP A 852 -19.61 -15.92 -66.69
CA TRP A 852 -18.92 -16.95 -67.48
C TRP A 852 -17.77 -16.38 -68.29
N HIS A 853 -17.89 -15.17 -68.85
CA HIS A 853 -16.80 -14.52 -69.57
C HIS A 853 -15.57 -14.30 -68.66
N SER A 854 -15.75 -13.81 -67.44
CA SER A 854 -14.66 -13.61 -66.47
C SER A 854 -14.03 -14.93 -66.01
N LYS A 855 -14.84 -15.99 -65.89
CA LYS A 855 -14.30 -17.32 -65.61
C LYS A 855 -13.47 -17.87 -66.79
N GLU A 856 -13.97 -17.73 -68.01
CA GLU A 856 -13.30 -18.20 -69.24
C GLU A 856 -12.03 -17.41 -69.58
N SER A 857 -11.95 -16.13 -69.19
CA SER A 857 -10.73 -15.31 -69.31
C SER A 857 -9.62 -15.70 -68.31
N GLY A 858 -9.95 -16.46 -67.27
CA GLY A 858 -9.01 -16.92 -66.25
C GLY A 858 -8.81 -15.95 -65.09
N ASP A 859 -9.75 -15.03 -64.85
CA ASP A 859 -9.68 -14.12 -63.71
C ASP A 859 -9.80 -14.91 -62.39
N PRO A 860 -9.00 -14.59 -61.35
CA PRO A 860 -9.13 -15.24 -60.04
C PRO A 860 -10.34 -14.74 -59.24
N TYR A 861 -10.84 -13.54 -59.58
CA TYR A 861 -11.95 -12.89 -58.89
C TYR A 861 -12.72 -11.96 -59.82
N PHE A 862 -14.04 -11.94 -59.69
CA PHE A 862 -14.95 -11.07 -60.44
C PHE A 862 -15.94 -10.41 -59.49
N SER A 863 -16.21 -9.13 -59.64
CA SER A 863 -17.27 -8.46 -58.88
C SER A 863 -17.99 -7.45 -59.74
N LYS A 864 -19.33 -7.53 -59.79
CA LYS A 864 -20.14 -6.60 -60.58
C LYS A 864 -21.50 -6.33 -59.93
N GLU A 865 -21.92 -5.07 -59.99
CA GLU A 865 -23.26 -4.62 -59.63
C GLU A 865 -24.19 -4.73 -60.85
N TYR A 866 -25.38 -5.28 -60.62
CA TYR A 866 -26.47 -5.37 -61.60
C TYR A 866 -27.66 -4.55 -61.13
N SER A 867 -28.40 -4.00 -62.09
CA SER A 867 -29.63 -3.26 -61.80
C SER A 867 -30.72 -4.17 -61.23
N GLY A 868 -31.65 -3.60 -60.45
CA GLY A 868 -32.81 -4.33 -59.94
C GLY A 868 -33.67 -4.97 -61.04
N GLU A 869 -33.73 -4.37 -62.23
CA GLU A 869 -34.43 -4.93 -63.40
C GLU A 869 -33.75 -6.19 -63.95
N GLU A 870 -32.44 -6.14 -64.19
CA GLU A 870 -31.65 -7.29 -64.66
C GLU A 870 -31.69 -8.44 -63.64
N LYS A 871 -31.53 -8.12 -62.35
CA LYS A 871 -31.65 -9.08 -61.25
C LYS A 871 -33.03 -9.74 -61.21
N ASN A 872 -34.11 -8.95 -61.23
CA ASN A 872 -35.47 -9.49 -61.14
C ASN A 872 -35.84 -10.34 -62.37
N SER A 873 -35.37 -9.97 -63.56
CA SER A 873 -35.52 -10.78 -64.77
C SER A 873 -34.86 -12.16 -64.61
N PHE A 874 -33.61 -12.18 -64.14
CA PHE A 874 -32.87 -13.41 -63.88
C PHE A 874 -33.58 -14.35 -62.90
N PHE A 875 -33.94 -13.84 -61.72
CA PHE A 875 -34.55 -14.69 -60.68
C PHE A 875 -35.95 -15.15 -61.05
N LYS A 876 -36.76 -14.34 -61.76
CA LYS A 876 -38.07 -14.79 -62.27
C LYS A 876 -37.90 -15.98 -63.23
N HIS A 877 -36.97 -15.89 -64.18
CA HIS A 877 -36.68 -16.99 -65.08
C HIS A 877 -36.20 -18.24 -64.31
N ALA A 878 -35.28 -18.07 -63.37
CA ALA A 878 -34.77 -19.16 -62.55
C ALA A 878 -35.88 -19.83 -61.71
N PHE A 879 -36.78 -19.06 -61.07
CA PHE A 879 -37.89 -19.60 -60.28
C PHE A 879 -38.88 -20.43 -61.10
N GLU A 880 -39.00 -20.17 -62.40
CA GLU A 880 -39.90 -20.92 -63.28
C GLU A 880 -39.22 -22.13 -63.95
N HIS A 881 -37.94 -21.99 -64.31
CA HIS A 881 -37.26 -22.93 -65.23
C HIS A 881 -36.13 -23.75 -64.57
N SER A 882 -35.85 -23.55 -63.27
CA SER A 882 -34.81 -24.29 -62.55
C SER A 882 -35.29 -24.84 -61.20
N ASP A 883 -34.38 -25.47 -60.45
CA ASP A 883 -34.65 -25.94 -59.08
C ASP A 883 -34.91 -24.78 -58.10
N TYR A 884 -34.63 -23.53 -58.49
CA TYR A 884 -34.96 -22.34 -57.69
C TYR A 884 -36.46 -22.22 -57.44
N ARG A 885 -37.31 -22.90 -58.22
CA ARG A 885 -38.74 -23.08 -57.94
C ARG A 885 -39.01 -23.63 -56.53
N ASN A 886 -38.05 -24.34 -55.94
CA ASN A 886 -38.16 -24.96 -54.62
C ASN A 886 -37.71 -24.04 -53.47
N PHE A 887 -37.27 -22.79 -53.74
CA PHE A 887 -36.95 -21.84 -52.68
C PHE A 887 -38.18 -21.52 -51.81
N PRO A 888 -37.99 -21.27 -50.50
CA PRO A 888 -39.06 -20.81 -49.62
C PRO A 888 -39.71 -19.52 -50.14
N GLY A 889 -41.04 -19.39 -50.00
CA GLY A 889 -41.78 -18.25 -50.53
C GLY A 889 -41.28 -16.90 -50.00
N GLU A 890 -40.94 -16.84 -48.71
CA GLU A 890 -40.39 -15.64 -48.04
C GLU A 890 -39.03 -15.23 -48.64
N VAL A 891 -38.17 -16.21 -48.96
CA VAL A 891 -36.86 -15.97 -49.58
C VAL A 891 -37.02 -15.43 -51.01
N LYS A 892 -37.96 -15.99 -51.79
CA LYS A 892 -38.24 -15.49 -53.15
C LYS A 892 -38.74 -14.05 -53.14
N GLN A 893 -39.66 -13.73 -52.23
CA GLN A 893 -40.20 -12.38 -52.09
C GLN A 893 -39.08 -11.39 -51.69
N TRP A 894 -38.28 -11.77 -50.69
CA TRP A 894 -37.15 -10.96 -50.23
C TRP A 894 -36.11 -10.72 -51.34
N ILE A 895 -35.76 -11.74 -52.15
CA ILE A 895 -34.86 -11.56 -53.29
C ILE A 895 -35.42 -10.53 -54.28
N LEU A 896 -36.72 -10.54 -54.57
CA LEU A 896 -37.35 -9.64 -55.54
C LEU A 896 -37.46 -8.18 -55.04
N GLU A 897 -37.66 -7.97 -53.73
CA GLU A 897 -37.85 -6.66 -53.09
C GLU A 897 -36.55 -5.82 -52.98
N ASN A 898 -35.36 -6.43 -53.07
CA ASN A 898 -34.09 -5.70 -52.96
C ASN A 898 -33.69 -5.02 -54.28
N ASP A 899 -33.43 -3.71 -54.27
CA ASP A 899 -33.15 -2.94 -55.50
C ASP A 899 -31.70 -3.04 -56.01
N LYS A 900 -30.80 -3.63 -55.22
CA LYS A 900 -29.37 -3.79 -55.55
C LYS A 900 -28.96 -5.25 -55.58
N HIS A 901 -28.04 -5.59 -56.49
CA HIS A 901 -27.47 -6.94 -56.56
C HIS A 901 -26.03 -6.92 -57.07
N VAL A 902 -25.09 -7.07 -56.14
CA VAL A 902 -23.67 -7.27 -56.46
C VAL A 902 -23.37 -8.75 -56.38
N LEU A 903 -22.66 -9.29 -57.38
CA LEU A 903 -22.15 -10.65 -57.35
C LEU A 903 -20.63 -10.64 -57.32
N SER A 904 -20.05 -11.26 -56.30
CA SER A 904 -18.61 -11.39 -56.12
C SER A 904 -18.20 -12.86 -56.17
N PHE A 905 -17.49 -13.25 -57.23
CA PHE A 905 -17.02 -14.62 -57.46
C PHE A 905 -15.52 -14.74 -57.21
N ALA A 906 -15.12 -15.79 -56.49
CA ALA A 906 -13.75 -16.29 -56.47
C ALA A 906 -13.69 -17.60 -57.27
N TRP A 907 -13.03 -17.57 -58.42
CA TRP A 907 -13.09 -18.63 -59.44
C TRP A 907 -12.06 -19.74 -59.20
N GLN A 908 -12.45 -20.98 -59.45
CA GLN A 908 -11.58 -22.14 -59.60
C GLN A 908 -11.98 -22.97 -60.84
N LYS A 909 -11.20 -24.01 -61.14
CA LYS A 909 -11.38 -24.83 -62.35
C LYS A 909 -12.76 -25.50 -62.39
N ASN A 910 -13.15 -26.20 -61.32
CA ASN A 910 -14.39 -26.96 -61.26
C ASN A 910 -15.42 -26.36 -60.28
N SER A 911 -15.05 -25.31 -59.55
CA SER A 911 -15.89 -24.66 -58.55
C SER A 911 -15.68 -23.14 -58.46
N ALA A 912 -16.53 -22.45 -57.70
CA ALA A 912 -16.33 -21.06 -57.30
C ALA A 912 -17.02 -20.80 -55.96
N ILE A 913 -16.57 -19.76 -55.25
CA ILE A 913 -17.31 -19.16 -54.14
C ILE A 913 -17.97 -17.89 -54.66
N LEU A 914 -19.29 -17.82 -54.57
CA LEU A 914 -20.08 -16.64 -54.91
C LEU A 914 -20.64 -16.02 -53.62
N ILE A 915 -20.35 -14.74 -53.41
CA ILE A 915 -21.01 -13.90 -52.42
C ILE A 915 -21.95 -12.93 -53.15
N PRO A 916 -23.27 -13.13 -53.02
CA PRO A 916 -24.23 -12.09 -53.39
C PRO A 916 -24.24 -10.98 -52.33
N SER A 917 -24.45 -9.74 -52.75
CA SER A 917 -24.81 -8.62 -51.87
C SER A 917 -26.07 -7.95 -52.40
N ASN A 918 -27.05 -7.77 -51.50
CA ASN A 918 -28.32 -7.12 -51.82
C ASN A 918 -28.37 -5.66 -51.32
N THR A 919 -27.31 -5.19 -50.65
CA THR A 919 -27.19 -3.79 -50.20
C THR A 919 -26.21 -2.98 -51.06
N GLY A 920 -25.52 -3.62 -52.01
CA GLY A 920 -24.51 -3.01 -52.88
C GLY A 920 -23.11 -2.99 -52.27
N LEU A 921 -22.87 -3.78 -51.21
CA LEU A 921 -21.56 -3.94 -50.62
C LEU A 921 -20.66 -4.78 -51.54
N VAL A 922 -19.44 -4.30 -51.75
CA VAL A 922 -18.39 -5.01 -52.46
C VAL A 922 -17.36 -5.46 -51.43
N PRO A 923 -16.92 -6.73 -51.44
CA PRO A 923 -15.84 -7.19 -50.56
C PRO A 923 -14.61 -6.29 -50.69
N THR A 924 -14.04 -5.91 -49.56
CA THR A 924 -12.76 -5.19 -49.47
C THR A 924 -11.63 -6.02 -50.08
N GLU A 925 -10.50 -5.40 -50.42
CA GLU A 925 -9.35 -6.15 -50.96
C GLU A 925 -8.86 -7.25 -50.00
N ALA A 926 -8.95 -7.03 -48.68
CA ALA A 926 -8.63 -8.06 -47.68
C ALA A 926 -9.63 -9.24 -47.68
N GLU A 927 -10.93 -8.96 -47.83
CA GLU A 927 -11.95 -10.01 -47.93
C GLU A 927 -11.82 -10.78 -49.26
N LYS A 928 -11.54 -10.08 -50.36
CA LYS A 928 -11.25 -10.68 -51.67
C LYS A 928 -10.10 -11.68 -51.61
N GLU A 929 -8.99 -11.33 -50.95
CA GLU A 929 -7.87 -12.26 -50.74
C GLU A 929 -8.28 -13.53 -49.96
N ILE A 930 -9.09 -13.36 -48.91
CA ILE A 930 -9.65 -14.48 -48.14
C ILE A 930 -10.52 -15.36 -49.04
N LEU A 931 -11.43 -14.78 -49.84
CA LEU A 931 -12.32 -15.53 -50.73
C LEU A 931 -11.55 -16.34 -51.78
N ILE A 932 -10.51 -15.76 -52.38
CA ILE A 932 -9.65 -16.48 -53.32
C ILE A 932 -9.01 -17.70 -52.63
N ARG A 933 -8.52 -17.56 -51.40
CA ARG A 933 -7.91 -18.69 -50.65
C ARG A 933 -8.92 -19.76 -50.27
N PHE A 934 -10.10 -19.38 -49.79
CA PHE A 934 -11.18 -20.32 -49.48
C PHE A 934 -11.64 -21.06 -50.75
N SER A 935 -11.73 -20.38 -51.89
CA SER A 935 -12.12 -21.02 -53.16
C SER A 935 -11.15 -22.13 -53.56
N LYS A 936 -9.83 -21.93 -53.38
CA LYS A 936 -8.82 -22.98 -53.63
C LYS A 936 -9.00 -24.21 -52.74
N VAL A 937 -9.33 -24.00 -51.46
CA VAL A 937 -9.57 -25.12 -50.53
C VAL A 937 -10.87 -25.84 -50.87
N PHE A 938 -11.93 -25.09 -51.22
CA PHE A 938 -13.17 -25.68 -51.67
C PHE A 938 -13.01 -26.51 -52.96
N GLU A 939 -12.21 -26.03 -53.92
CA GLU A 939 -11.88 -26.79 -55.14
C GLU A 939 -11.27 -28.15 -54.81
N GLN A 940 -10.36 -28.22 -53.84
CA GLN A 940 -9.78 -29.50 -53.39
C GLN A 940 -10.85 -30.43 -52.80
N ALA A 941 -11.77 -29.89 -52.00
CA ALA A 941 -12.89 -30.65 -51.46
C ALA A 941 -13.84 -31.16 -52.56
N TYR A 942 -14.12 -30.33 -53.55
CA TYR A 942 -14.99 -30.69 -54.66
C TYR A 942 -14.34 -31.75 -55.57
N VAL A 943 -13.03 -31.67 -55.83
CA VAL A 943 -12.30 -32.73 -56.55
C VAL A 943 -12.41 -34.06 -55.80
N ARG A 944 -12.24 -34.07 -54.48
CA ARG A 944 -12.41 -35.28 -53.67
C ARG A 944 -13.84 -35.83 -53.72
N PHE A 945 -14.84 -34.96 -53.67
CA PHE A 945 -16.24 -35.36 -53.86
C PHE A 945 -16.44 -36.06 -55.21
N MET A 946 -15.89 -35.52 -56.29
CA MET A 946 -15.97 -36.14 -57.62
C MET A 946 -15.27 -37.51 -57.66
N ASP A 947 -14.15 -37.67 -56.95
CA ASP A 947 -13.45 -38.95 -56.85
C ASP A 947 -14.23 -39.98 -56.01
N LEU A 948 -14.85 -39.56 -54.91
CA LEU A 948 -15.75 -40.42 -54.11
C LEU A 948 -16.96 -40.89 -54.93
N GLN A 949 -17.61 -40.00 -55.69
CA GLN A 949 -18.71 -40.39 -56.57
C GLN A 949 -18.31 -41.45 -57.60
N ARG A 950 -17.11 -41.32 -58.19
CA ARG A 950 -16.58 -42.33 -59.12
C ARG A 950 -16.31 -43.65 -58.41
N ALA A 951 -15.75 -43.62 -57.20
CA ALA A 951 -15.45 -44.81 -56.41
C ALA A 951 -16.73 -45.55 -55.99
N GLU A 952 -17.76 -44.84 -55.55
CA GLU A 952 -19.08 -45.40 -55.21
C GLU A 952 -19.74 -46.07 -56.43
N ALA A 953 -19.73 -45.39 -57.58
CA ALA A 953 -20.25 -45.96 -58.82
C ALA A 953 -19.49 -47.23 -59.27
N GLN A 954 -18.16 -47.24 -59.13
CA GLN A 954 -17.33 -48.41 -59.41
C GLN A 954 -17.61 -49.57 -58.44
N ALA A 955 -17.76 -49.29 -57.14
CA ALA A 955 -18.10 -50.29 -56.13
C ALA A 955 -19.46 -50.95 -56.44
N ARG A 956 -20.44 -50.14 -56.85
CA ARG A 956 -21.76 -50.63 -57.25
C ARG A 956 -21.71 -51.53 -58.50
N GLU A 957 -20.93 -51.16 -59.51
CA GLU A 957 -20.74 -52.01 -60.70
C GLU A 957 -20.00 -53.32 -60.35
N ALA A 958 -19.00 -53.28 -59.47
CA ALA A 958 -18.29 -54.47 -59.00
C ALA A 958 -19.21 -55.44 -58.24
N GLU A 959 -20.12 -54.92 -57.41
CA GLU A 959 -21.16 -55.71 -56.73
C GLU A 959 -22.07 -56.44 -57.73
N ILE A 960 -22.52 -55.75 -58.78
CA ILE A 960 -23.34 -56.35 -59.85
C ILE A 960 -22.54 -57.45 -60.59
N GLN A 961 -21.27 -57.22 -60.90
CA GLN A 961 -20.43 -58.23 -61.55
C GLN A 961 -20.22 -59.47 -60.67
N LEU A 962 -19.97 -59.28 -59.37
CA LEU A 962 -19.81 -60.40 -58.43
C LEU A 962 -21.09 -61.25 -58.35
N ALA A 963 -22.25 -60.61 -58.31
CA ALA A 963 -23.54 -61.28 -58.33
C ALA A 963 -23.74 -62.13 -59.60
N LEU A 964 -23.39 -61.60 -60.78
CA LEU A 964 -23.44 -62.34 -62.05
C LEU A 964 -22.45 -63.51 -62.07
N GLU A 965 -21.22 -63.32 -61.56
CA GLU A 965 -20.19 -64.37 -61.52
C GLU A 965 -20.53 -65.51 -60.56
N ARG A 966 -21.19 -65.24 -59.43
CA ARG A 966 -21.69 -66.30 -58.53
C ARG A 966 -22.65 -67.25 -59.25
N VAL A 967 -23.55 -66.69 -60.06
CA VAL A 967 -24.49 -67.48 -60.87
C VAL A 967 -23.76 -68.26 -61.96
N ARG A 968 -22.79 -67.65 -62.65
CA ARG A 968 -21.94 -68.35 -63.64
C ARG A 968 -21.13 -69.47 -63.01
N ALA A 969 -20.53 -69.26 -61.84
CA ALA A 969 -19.74 -70.26 -61.14
C ALA A 969 -20.61 -71.45 -60.73
N ARG A 970 -21.80 -71.21 -60.15
CA ARG A 970 -22.75 -72.29 -59.81
C ARG A 970 -23.23 -73.05 -61.04
N THR A 971 -23.45 -72.33 -62.16
CA THR A 971 -23.77 -72.92 -63.47
C THR A 971 -22.69 -73.87 -63.96
N MET A 972 -21.42 -73.45 -63.92
CA MET A 972 -20.29 -74.27 -64.34
C MET A 972 -20.10 -75.51 -63.46
N ALA A 973 -20.46 -75.40 -62.18
CA ALA A 973 -20.39 -76.49 -61.20
C ALA A 973 -21.53 -77.52 -61.31
N MET A 974 -22.50 -77.34 -62.23
CA MET A 974 -23.55 -78.32 -62.44
C MET A 974 -22.97 -79.65 -62.93
N HIS A 975 -23.29 -80.74 -62.22
CA HIS A 975 -22.88 -82.10 -62.58
C HIS A 975 -24.02 -82.90 -63.22
N ASN A 976 -25.27 -82.60 -62.85
CA ASN A 976 -26.45 -83.23 -63.44
C ASN A 976 -27.54 -82.21 -63.81
N SER A 977 -28.39 -82.61 -64.76
CA SER A 977 -29.44 -81.74 -65.32
C SER A 977 -30.51 -81.34 -64.28
N SER A 978 -30.70 -82.15 -63.23
CA SER A 978 -31.61 -81.85 -62.10
C SER A 978 -31.21 -80.61 -61.28
N GLU A 979 -29.96 -80.15 -61.35
CA GLU A 979 -29.47 -78.98 -60.59
C GLU A 979 -29.91 -77.63 -61.16
N LEU A 980 -30.57 -77.57 -62.32
CA LEU A 980 -30.99 -76.32 -62.95
C LEU A 980 -31.86 -75.45 -62.02
N ALA A 981 -32.73 -76.09 -61.23
CA ALA A 981 -33.60 -75.39 -60.30
C ALA A 981 -32.81 -74.65 -59.20
N GLU A 982 -31.72 -75.24 -58.69
CA GLU A 982 -30.87 -74.62 -57.66
C GLU A 982 -30.15 -73.38 -58.20
N VAL A 983 -29.68 -73.43 -59.46
CA VAL A 983 -29.01 -72.28 -60.09
C VAL A 983 -29.99 -71.13 -60.31
N ALA A 984 -31.24 -71.46 -60.66
CA ALA A 984 -32.30 -70.47 -60.76
C ALA A 984 -32.62 -69.81 -59.41
N VAL A 985 -32.71 -70.58 -58.30
CA VAL A 985 -32.88 -70.02 -56.94
C VAL A 985 -31.76 -69.03 -56.63
N LEU A 986 -30.50 -69.43 -56.81
CA LEU A 986 -29.35 -68.57 -56.54
C LEU A 986 -29.40 -67.28 -57.36
N LEU A 987 -29.80 -67.36 -58.63
CA LEU A 987 -29.97 -66.20 -59.49
C LEU A 987 -30.94 -65.18 -58.89
N PHE A 988 -32.10 -65.65 -58.42
CA PHE A 988 -33.12 -64.80 -57.82
C PHE A 988 -32.65 -64.19 -56.50
N GLU A 989 -31.92 -64.94 -55.67
CA GLU A 989 -31.31 -64.41 -54.45
C GLU A 989 -30.31 -63.28 -54.74
N GLN A 990 -29.45 -63.45 -55.75
CA GLN A 990 -28.47 -62.42 -56.12
C GLN A 990 -29.15 -61.12 -56.58
N ILE A 991 -30.27 -61.20 -57.30
CA ILE A 991 -31.04 -60.02 -57.71
C ILE A 991 -31.67 -59.31 -56.50
N LYS A 992 -32.17 -60.07 -55.52
CA LYS A 992 -32.68 -59.51 -54.26
C LYS A 992 -31.57 -58.81 -53.45
N HIS A 993 -30.36 -59.38 -53.42
CA HIS A 993 -29.19 -58.75 -52.80
C HIS A 993 -28.81 -57.42 -53.45
N LEU A 994 -29.03 -57.27 -54.76
CA LEU A 994 -28.84 -56.00 -55.46
C LEU A 994 -29.96 -54.97 -55.20
N GLY A 995 -30.92 -55.28 -54.32
CA GLY A 995 -31.94 -54.36 -53.84
C GLY A 995 -33.28 -54.44 -54.57
N VAL A 996 -33.47 -55.40 -55.48
CA VAL A 996 -34.75 -55.59 -56.17
C VAL A 996 -35.79 -56.19 -55.21
N LYS A 997 -36.91 -55.50 -55.05
CA LYS A 997 -38.07 -55.97 -54.27
C LYS A 997 -39.07 -56.66 -55.21
N SER A 998 -38.95 -57.97 -55.37
CA SER A 998 -39.91 -58.76 -56.17
C SER A 998 -40.93 -59.48 -55.28
N PHE A 999 -42.17 -59.57 -55.77
CA PHE A 999 -43.27 -60.36 -55.21
C PHE A 999 -43.12 -61.85 -55.54
N SER A 1000 -42.74 -62.19 -56.78
CA SER A 1000 -42.44 -63.55 -57.23
C SER A 1000 -41.43 -63.50 -58.36
N SER A 1001 -40.66 -64.57 -58.53
CA SER A 1001 -39.68 -64.71 -59.60
C SER A 1001 -39.56 -66.15 -60.06
N GLY A 1002 -39.19 -66.33 -61.32
CA GLY A 1002 -39.08 -67.65 -61.89
C GLY A 1002 -38.48 -67.63 -63.29
N PHE A 1003 -38.38 -68.80 -63.89
CA PHE A 1003 -37.98 -68.95 -65.29
C PHE A 1003 -39.01 -69.79 -66.04
N ASN A 1004 -39.16 -69.50 -67.31
CA ASN A 1004 -40.15 -70.09 -68.18
C ASN A 1004 -39.46 -70.56 -69.45
N ILE A 1005 -39.74 -71.78 -69.88
CA ILE A 1005 -39.12 -72.43 -71.04
C ILE A 1005 -40.20 -72.78 -72.03
N TRP A 1006 -39.96 -72.52 -73.32
CA TRP A 1006 -40.88 -72.91 -74.39
C TRP A 1006 -40.80 -74.42 -74.65
N ASP A 1007 -41.94 -75.08 -74.85
CA ASP A 1007 -41.95 -76.47 -75.33
C ASP A 1007 -41.48 -76.55 -76.80
N ASP A 1008 -41.07 -77.75 -77.24
CA ASP A 1008 -40.49 -77.97 -78.59
C ASP A 1008 -41.49 -77.65 -79.72
N GLU A 1009 -42.79 -77.72 -79.46
CA GLU A 1009 -43.86 -77.42 -80.41
C GLU A 1009 -44.33 -75.95 -80.36
N TYR A 1010 -43.79 -75.15 -79.44
CA TYR A 1010 -44.20 -73.77 -79.14
C TYR A 1010 -45.71 -73.60 -78.89
N LYS A 1011 -46.33 -74.59 -78.24
CA LYS A 1011 -47.74 -74.59 -77.85
C LYS A 1011 -47.92 -74.24 -76.38
N ASN A 1012 -47.01 -74.73 -75.54
CA ASN A 1012 -47.03 -74.53 -74.10
C ASN A 1012 -45.70 -73.93 -73.63
N LEU A 1013 -45.73 -73.31 -72.45
CA LEU A 1013 -44.55 -72.90 -71.72
C LEU A 1013 -44.52 -73.66 -70.39
N ILE A 1014 -43.36 -74.21 -70.05
CA ILE A 1014 -43.14 -74.85 -68.75
C ILE A 1014 -42.64 -73.77 -67.81
N SER A 1015 -43.34 -73.57 -66.70
CA SER A 1015 -43.07 -72.53 -65.72
C SER A 1015 -42.47 -73.09 -64.43
N TRP A 1016 -41.36 -72.49 -63.99
CA TRP A 1016 -40.77 -72.69 -62.66
C TRP A 1016 -40.83 -71.37 -61.90
N MET A 1017 -41.87 -71.22 -61.08
CA MET A 1017 -42.17 -69.97 -60.38
C MET A 1017 -42.09 -70.17 -58.87
N SER A 1018 -41.55 -69.17 -58.16
CA SER A 1018 -41.63 -69.14 -56.70
C SER A 1018 -43.07 -68.91 -56.22
N ASN A 1019 -43.46 -69.63 -55.17
CA ASN A 1019 -44.71 -69.43 -54.46
C ASN A 1019 -44.62 -68.22 -53.52
N ALA A 1020 -45.74 -67.89 -52.88
CA ALA A 1020 -45.82 -66.74 -51.97
C ALA A 1020 -44.94 -66.87 -50.71
N THR A 1021 -44.46 -68.07 -50.37
CA THR A 1021 -43.54 -68.32 -49.24
C THR A 1021 -42.07 -68.30 -49.66
N GLY A 1022 -41.77 -68.14 -50.96
CA GLY A 1022 -40.41 -68.05 -51.51
C GLY A 1022 -39.81 -69.38 -52.00
N GLU A 1023 -40.53 -70.49 -51.93
CA GLU A 1023 -40.10 -71.81 -52.45
C GLU A 1023 -40.51 -71.98 -53.93
N ILE A 1024 -39.79 -72.78 -54.71
CA ILE A 1024 -40.15 -73.05 -56.11
C ILE A 1024 -41.28 -74.09 -56.18
N ASN A 1025 -42.38 -73.75 -56.87
CA ASN A 1025 -43.43 -74.72 -57.16
C ASN A 1025 -42.92 -75.84 -58.10
N PRO A 1026 -43.47 -77.06 -58.04
CA PRO A 1026 -43.26 -78.05 -59.10
C PRO A 1026 -43.58 -77.44 -60.47
N PRO A 1027 -42.82 -77.77 -61.54
CA PRO A 1027 -43.07 -77.20 -62.85
C PRO A 1027 -44.47 -77.52 -63.35
N PHE A 1028 -45.09 -76.54 -64.00
CA PHE A 1028 -46.43 -76.66 -64.58
C PHE A 1028 -46.46 -76.07 -65.99
N GLU A 1029 -47.32 -76.62 -66.84
CA GLU A 1029 -47.49 -76.19 -68.22
C GLU A 1029 -48.57 -75.11 -68.31
N LEU A 1030 -48.26 -74.01 -68.99
CA LEU A 1030 -49.23 -72.98 -69.36
C LEU A 1030 -49.37 -72.90 -70.89
N PRO A 1031 -50.60 -72.88 -71.42
CA PRO A 1031 -50.83 -72.71 -72.85
C PRO A 1031 -50.45 -71.30 -73.31
N ILE A 1032 -49.70 -71.21 -74.42
CA ILE A 1032 -49.27 -69.92 -75.00
C ILE A 1032 -50.44 -69.25 -75.72
N GLN A 1033 -51.27 -70.03 -76.43
CA GLN A 1033 -52.33 -69.50 -77.31
C GLN A 1033 -53.62 -69.15 -76.58
N GLU A 1034 -53.83 -69.63 -75.36
CA GLU A 1034 -55.08 -69.43 -74.61
C GLU A 1034 -55.10 -68.13 -73.79
N TYR A 1035 -53.98 -67.43 -73.68
CA TYR A 1035 -53.87 -66.22 -72.85
C TYR A 1035 -53.05 -65.09 -73.50
N GLU A 1036 -53.65 -63.90 -73.59
CA GLU A 1036 -53.13 -62.74 -74.34
C GLU A 1036 -51.73 -62.29 -73.87
N GLN A 1037 -51.45 -62.33 -72.57
CA GLN A 1037 -50.13 -61.92 -72.06
C GLN A 1037 -49.03 -62.89 -72.49
N HIS A 1038 -49.31 -64.20 -72.52
CA HIS A 1038 -48.34 -65.19 -73.01
C HIS A 1038 -48.07 -65.00 -74.50
N GLN A 1039 -49.10 -64.68 -75.30
CA GLN A 1039 -48.92 -64.35 -76.71
C GLN A 1039 -48.05 -63.10 -76.90
N ARG A 1040 -48.22 -62.07 -76.06
CA ARG A 1040 -47.42 -60.85 -76.10
C ARG A 1040 -45.95 -61.12 -75.75
N ILE A 1041 -45.70 -61.83 -74.65
CA ILE A 1041 -44.35 -62.23 -74.23
C ILE A 1041 -43.67 -63.07 -75.31
N PHE A 1042 -44.38 -64.05 -75.88
CA PHE A 1042 -43.88 -64.90 -76.96
C PHE A 1042 -43.58 -64.11 -78.24
N THR A 1043 -44.40 -63.10 -78.56
CA THR A 1043 -44.16 -62.20 -79.71
C THR A 1043 -42.90 -61.35 -79.53
N ALA A 1044 -42.70 -60.79 -78.33
CA ALA A 1044 -41.49 -60.03 -77.98
C ALA A 1044 -40.23 -60.92 -78.06
N TRP A 1045 -40.31 -62.14 -77.53
CA TRP A 1045 -39.24 -63.13 -77.65
C TRP A 1045 -38.92 -63.48 -79.11
N LYS A 1046 -39.95 -63.72 -79.96
CA LYS A 1046 -39.77 -63.97 -81.41
C LYS A 1046 -39.11 -62.82 -82.15
N LYS A 1047 -39.35 -61.58 -81.71
CA LYS A 1047 -38.69 -60.38 -82.23
C LYS A 1047 -37.24 -60.22 -81.73
N LYS A 1048 -36.75 -61.14 -80.89
CA LYS A 1048 -35.43 -61.09 -80.26
C LYS A 1048 -35.22 -59.86 -79.37
N GLU A 1049 -36.30 -59.38 -78.75
CA GLU A 1049 -36.19 -58.36 -77.71
C GLU A 1049 -35.41 -58.96 -76.52
N LEU A 1050 -34.60 -58.13 -75.84
CA LEU A 1050 -33.82 -58.57 -74.67
C LEU A 1050 -34.61 -58.47 -73.37
N PHE A 1051 -35.60 -57.57 -73.34
CA PHE A 1051 -36.40 -57.28 -72.17
C PHE A 1051 -37.78 -56.77 -72.58
N LEU A 1052 -38.80 -57.17 -71.82
CA LEU A 1052 -40.15 -56.63 -71.91
C LEU A 1052 -40.63 -56.28 -70.50
N GLU A 1053 -41.15 -55.08 -70.33
CA GLU A 1053 -41.92 -54.70 -69.13
C GLU A 1053 -43.41 -54.80 -69.47
N ASP A 1054 -44.17 -55.52 -68.64
CA ASP A 1054 -45.62 -55.60 -68.74
C ASP A 1054 -46.29 -55.21 -67.43
N ASP A 1055 -46.94 -54.04 -67.41
CA ASP A 1055 -47.58 -53.45 -66.23
C ASP A 1055 -49.06 -53.82 -66.18
N LEU A 1056 -49.40 -54.72 -65.27
CA LEU A 1056 -50.72 -55.29 -65.10
C LEU A 1056 -51.46 -54.63 -63.93
N GLN A 1057 -52.57 -53.97 -64.24
CA GLN A 1057 -53.45 -53.33 -63.26
C GLN A 1057 -54.93 -53.48 -63.66
N GLY A 1058 -55.83 -53.30 -62.69
CA GLY A 1058 -57.28 -53.28 -62.91
C GLY A 1058 -57.85 -54.58 -63.53
N GLU A 1059 -58.68 -54.45 -64.57
CA GLU A 1059 -59.33 -55.59 -65.24
C GLU A 1059 -58.34 -56.58 -65.88
N ALA A 1060 -57.18 -56.10 -66.34
CA ALA A 1060 -56.15 -56.96 -66.93
C ALA A 1060 -55.53 -57.89 -65.87
N LEU A 1061 -55.22 -57.35 -64.68
CA LEU A 1061 -54.70 -58.14 -63.56
C LEU A 1061 -55.74 -59.12 -63.01
N THR A 1062 -57.01 -58.70 -62.96
CA THR A 1062 -58.11 -59.58 -62.53
C THR A 1062 -58.29 -60.78 -63.47
N ARG A 1063 -58.20 -60.55 -64.79
CA ARG A 1063 -58.21 -61.63 -65.80
C ARG A 1063 -57.00 -62.55 -65.65
N HIS A 1064 -55.83 -61.99 -65.36
CA HIS A 1064 -54.60 -62.76 -65.13
C HIS A 1064 -54.74 -63.76 -63.98
N TYR A 1065 -55.17 -63.32 -62.80
CA TYR A 1065 -55.35 -64.23 -61.67
C TYR A 1065 -56.46 -65.26 -61.90
N LYS A 1066 -57.54 -64.89 -62.60
CA LYS A 1066 -58.61 -65.83 -62.95
C LYS A 1066 -58.08 -66.96 -63.86
N PHE A 1067 -57.24 -66.62 -64.82
CA PHE A 1067 -56.56 -67.59 -65.67
C PHE A 1067 -55.60 -68.46 -64.85
N LEU A 1068 -54.73 -67.88 -64.02
CA LEU A 1068 -53.82 -68.70 -63.20
C LEU A 1068 -54.56 -69.65 -62.24
N ARG A 1069 -55.70 -69.23 -61.67
CA ARG A 1069 -56.54 -70.07 -60.80
C ARG A 1069 -57.34 -71.14 -61.53
N SER A 1070 -57.37 -71.18 -62.86
CA SER A 1070 -57.96 -72.34 -63.56
C SER A 1070 -57.07 -73.59 -63.47
N PHE A 1071 -55.81 -73.43 -63.07
CA PHE A 1071 -54.87 -74.54 -62.89
C PHE A 1071 -54.91 -75.03 -61.43
N PRO A 1072 -55.20 -76.31 -61.16
CA PRO A 1072 -55.37 -76.81 -59.80
C PRO A 1072 -54.16 -76.57 -58.87
N LEU A 1073 -52.94 -76.72 -59.40
CA LEU A 1073 -51.70 -76.49 -58.65
C LEU A 1073 -51.60 -75.02 -58.18
N LEU A 1074 -51.88 -74.08 -59.08
CA LEU A 1074 -51.78 -72.66 -58.79
C LEU A 1074 -52.91 -72.17 -57.89
N ASP A 1075 -54.14 -72.64 -58.10
CA ASP A 1075 -55.27 -72.31 -57.21
C ASP A 1075 -55.00 -72.78 -55.77
N GLN A 1076 -54.37 -73.94 -55.59
CA GLN A 1076 -53.92 -74.41 -54.28
C GLN A 1076 -52.85 -73.49 -53.68
N SER A 1077 -51.84 -73.09 -54.45
CA SER A 1077 -50.79 -72.16 -53.99
C SER A 1077 -51.36 -70.77 -53.61
N PHE A 1078 -52.33 -70.26 -54.37
CA PHE A 1078 -53.01 -69.00 -54.03
C PHE A 1078 -53.85 -69.11 -52.74
N LYS A 1079 -54.58 -70.21 -52.55
CA LYS A 1079 -55.33 -70.46 -51.31
C LYS A 1079 -54.43 -70.53 -50.07
N GLN A 1080 -53.25 -71.14 -50.21
CA GLN A 1080 -52.26 -71.19 -49.13
C GLN A 1080 -51.71 -69.80 -48.80
N ALA A 1081 -51.42 -68.97 -49.81
CA ALA A 1081 -50.97 -67.59 -49.61
C ALA A 1081 -52.01 -66.73 -48.87
N GLU A 1082 -53.29 -66.87 -49.24
CA GLU A 1082 -54.41 -66.19 -48.57
C GLU A 1082 -54.56 -66.62 -47.10
N GLN A 1083 -54.41 -67.91 -46.81
CA GLN A 1083 -54.43 -68.43 -45.44
C GLN A 1083 -53.24 -67.94 -44.59
N ALA A 1084 -52.10 -67.69 -45.23
CA ALA A 1084 -50.91 -67.11 -44.61
C ALA A 1084 -50.97 -65.57 -44.44
N GLY A 1085 -52.09 -64.93 -44.83
CA GLY A 1085 -52.27 -63.48 -44.73
C GLY A 1085 -51.48 -62.68 -45.77
N ILE A 1086 -50.96 -63.33 -46.82
CA ILE A 1086 -50.20 -62.67 -47.88
C ILE A 1086 -51.19 -61.98 -48.82
N LYS A 1087 -51.17 -60.65 -48.81
CA LYS A 1087 -52.02 -59.84 -49.68
C LYS A 1087 -51.54 -59.96 -51.13
N ILE A 1088 -52.44 -60.37 -52.01
CA ILE A 1088 -52.19 -60.38 -53.46
C ILE A 1088 -52.11 -58.91 -53.94
N PRO A 1089 -51.06 -58.53 -54.70
CA PRO A 1089 -50.91 -57.17 -55.21
C PRO A 1089 -52.07 -56.75 -56.12
N ASP A 1090 -52.48 -55.49 -56.03
CA ASP A 1090 -53.46 -54.83 -56.91
C ASP A 1090 -52.84 -54.23 -58.18
N ARG A 1091 -51.50 -54.26 -58.26
CA ARG A 1091 -50.68 -53.99 -59.45
C ARG A 1091 -49.51 -54.98 -59.51
N GLN A 1092 -49.17 -55.45 -60.70
CA GLN A 1092 -47.98 -56.27 -60.94
C GLN A 1092 -47.23 -55.78 -62.17
N VAL A 1093 -45.95 -55.45 -62.02
CA VAL A 1093 -45.07 -55.19 -63.15
C VAL A 1093 -44.23 -56.44 -63.42
N HIS A 1094 -44.49 -57.08 -64.56
CA HIS A 1094 -43.75 -58.25 -65.03
C HIS A 1094 -42.52 -57.78 -65.79
N ASN A 1095 -41.35 -57.94 -65.17
CA ASN A 1095 -40.06 -57.65 -65.77
C ASN A 1095 -39.54 -58.94 -66.41
N VAL A 1096 -39.63 -59.02 -67.73
CA VAL A 1096 -39.35 -60.22 -68.52
C VAL A 1096 -37.99 -60.08 -69.18
N ALA A 1097 -37.00 -60.87 -68.75
CA ALA A 1097 -35.68 -60.91 -69.37
C ALA A 1097 -35.51 -62.18 -70.22
N PHE A 1098 -35.36 -62.01 -71.53
CA PHE A 1098 -35.35 -63.11 -72.48
C PHE A 1098 -34.01 -63.84 -72.56
N PHE A 1099 -34.07 -65.16 -72.80
CA PHE A 1099 -32.94 -66.01 -73.19
C PHE A 1099 -33.33 -66.92 -74.37
N SER A 1100 -32.39 -67.69 -74.92
CA SER A 1100 -32.54 -68.37 -76.22
C SER A 1100 -33.66 -69.41 -76.27
N ASN A 1101 -34.13 -69.93 -75.14
CA ASN A 1101 -35.18 -70.95 -75.07
C ASN A 1101 -36.33 -70.58 -74.12
N GLY A 1102 -36.40 -69.33 -73.66
CA GLY A 1102 -37.33 -68.93 -72.62
C GLY A 1102 -37.12 -67.52 -72.10
N TYR A 1103 -37.62 -67.26 -70.90
CA TYR A 1103 -37.41 -65.98 -70.20
C TYR A 1103 -37.36 -66.15 -68.68
N LEU A 1104 -36.61 -65.27 -68.03
CA LEU A 1104 -36.71 -65.00 -66.61
C LEU A 1104 -37.85 -64.01 -66.37
N LEU A 1105 -38.61 -64.21 -65.30
CA LEU A 1105 -39.72 -63.36 -64.90
C LEU A 1105 -39.46 -62.84 -63.48
N PHE A 1106 -39.52 -61.52 -63.31
CA PHE A 1106 -39.49 -60.85 -62.01
C PHE A 1106 -40.72 -59.96 -61.85
N ILE A 1107 -41.56 -60.25 -60.86
CA ILE A 1107 -42.79 -59.51 -60.62
C ILE A 1107 -42.53 -58.48 -59.52
N THR A 1108 -42.67 -57.18 -59.81
CA THR A 1108 -42.56 -56.07 -58.86
C THR A 1108 -43.91 -55.37 -58.66
N ASP A 1109 -44.04 -54.54 -57.62
CA ASP A 1109 -45.23 -53.74 -57.32
C ASP A 1109 -45.25 -52.40 -58.09
N GLU A 1110 -44.07 -51.84 -58.38
CA GLU A 1110 -43.89 -50.62 -59.16
C GLU A 1110 -42.93 -50.82 -60.35
N PRO A 1111 -42.97 -49.95 -61.39
CA PRO A 1111 -41.98 -49.93 -62.46
C PRO A 1111 -40.57 -49.69 -61.93
N THR A 1112 -39.58 -50.42 -62.45
CA THR A 1112 -38.21 -50.37 -61.92
C THR A 1112 -37.15 -50.10 -62.98
N PRO A 1113 -37.18 -48.91 -63.63
CA PRO A 1113 -36.29 -48.57 -64.74
C PRO A 1113 -34.81 -48.68 -64.38
N GLN A 1114 -34.44 -48.40 -63.12
CA GLN A 1114 -33.08 -48.52 -62.62
C GLN A 1114 -32.52 -49.96 -62.64
N TYR A 1115 -33.37 -50.98 -62.68
CA TYR A 1115 -32.98 -52.39 -62.68
C TYR A 1115 -33.09 -53.08 -64.06
N HIS A 1116 -33.67 -52.42 -65.08
CA HIS A 1116 -33.89 -53.02 -66.41
C HIS A 1116 -32.62 -53.61 -67.03
N LEU A 1117 -31.51 -52.87 -66.98
CA LEU A 1117 -30.23 -53.33 -67.52
C LEU A 1117 -29.67 -54.52 -66.71
N ILE A 1118 -29.92 -54.56 -65.40
CA ILE A 1118 -29.50 -55.65 -64.53
C ILE A 1118 -30.29 -56.92 -64.90
N PHE A 1119 -31.62 -56.83 -65.05
CA PHE A 1119 -32.45 -57.96 -65.49
C PHE A 1119 -31.99 -58.53 -66.84
N GLN A 1120 -31.68 -57.68 -67.81
CA GLN A 1120 -31.13 -58.10 -69.11
C GLN A 1120 -29.81 -58.87 -68.97
N ARG A 1121 -28.90 -58.40 -68.11
CA ARG A 1121 -27.62 -59.08 -67.87
C ARG A 1121 -27.82 -60.46 -67.23
N PHE A 1122 -28.76 -60.59 -66.30
CA PHE A 1122 -29.10 -61.88 -65.70
C PHE A 1122 -29.78 -62.84 -66.67
N GLY A 1123 -30.66 -62.35 -67.55
CA GLY A 1123 -31.23 -63.16 -68.64
C GLY A 1123 -30.15 -63.77 -69.54
N LYS A 1124 -29.14 -62.98 -69.89
CA LYS A 1124 -27.98 -63.47 -70.66
C LYS A 1124 -27.14 -64.52 -69.91
N VAL A 1125 -26.94 -64.36 -68.59
CA VAL A 1125 -26.22 -65.38 -67.80
C VAL A 1125 -27.03 -66.67 -67.72
N PHE A 1126 -28.33 -66.58 -67.51
CA PHE A 1126 -29.19 -67.76 -67.44
C PHE A 1126 -29.26 -68.49 -68.78
N ASP A 1127 -29.11 -67.81 -69.92
CA ASP A 1127 -29.00 -68.47 -71.22
C ASP A 1127 -27.81 -69.45 -71.28
N GLN A 1128 -26.69 -69.07 -70.67
CA GLN A 1128 -25.51 -69.94 -70.54
C GLN A 1128 -25.82 -71.12 -69.61
N THR A 1129 -26.53 -70.87 -68.51
CA THR A 1129 -27.00 -71.92 -67.59
C THR A 1129 -27.90 -72.93 -68.28
N TYR A 1130 -28.86 -72.45 -69.05
CA TYR A 1130 -29.79 -73.32 -69.74
C TYR A 1130 -29.10 -74.12 -70.86
N THR A 1131 -28.16 -73.51 -71.57
CA THR A 1131 -27.31 -74.22 -72.55
C THR A 1131 -26.53 -75.36 -71.88
N ARG A 1132 -25.92 -75.11 -70.72
CA ARG A 1132 -25.21 -76.15 -69.95
C ARG A 1132 -26.13 -77.27 -69.49
N PHE A 1133 -27.35 -76.95 -69.06
CA PHE A 1133 -28.38 -77.94 -68.73
C PHE A 1133 -28.69 -78.85 -69.93
N LEU A 1134 -28.90 -78.28 -71.12
CA LEU A 1134 -29.17 -79.05 -72.33
C LEU A 1134 -28.02 -80.01 -72.68
N ASP A 1135 -26.77 -79.55 -72.52
CA ASP A 1135 -25.58 -80.38 -72.76
C ASP A 1135 -25.48 -81.53 -71.75
N LEU A 1136 -25.73 -81.27 -70.46
CA LEU A 1136 -25.74 -82.31 -69.42
C LEU A 1136 -26.86 -83.32 -69.65
N ASN A 1137 -28.07 -82.87 -69.98
CA ASN A 1137 -29.22 -83.76 -70.24
C ASN A 1137 -28.94 -84.69 -71.44
N ARG A 1138 -28.31 -84.16 -72.51
CA ARG A 1138 -27.85 -84.99 -73.64
C ARG A 1138 -26.78 -86.00 -73.23
N ALA A 1139 -25.82 -85.60 -72.40
CA ALA A 1139 -24.76 -86.49 -71.91
C ALA A 1139 -25.32 -87.61 -71.01
N GLU A 1140 -26.27 -87.29 -70.14
CA GLU A 1140 -26.99 -88.26 -69.29
C GLU A 1140 -27.77 -89.27 -70.12
N ALA A 1141 -28.53 -88.82 -71.12
CA ALA A 1141 -29.27 -89.70 -72.03
C ALA A 1141 -28.33 -90.65 -72.81
N GLN A 1142 -27.18 -90.14 -73.26
CA GLN A 1142 -26.16 -90.96 -73.92
C GLN A 1142 -25.52 -91.97 -72.95
N ALA A 1143 -25.24 -91.58 -71.70
CA ALA A 1143 -24.69 -92.48 -70.69
C ALA A 1143 -25.66 -93.62 -70.34
N LEU A 1144 -26.96 -93.32 -70.21
CA LEU A 1144 -28.00 -94.32 -69.97
C LEU A 1144 -28.12 -95.29 -71.16
N GLN A 1145 -28.07 -94.78 -72.39
CA GLN A 1145 -28.06 -95.62 -73.59
C GLN A 1145 -26.82 -96.54 -73.62
N ALA A 1146 -25.63 -96.00 -73.31
CA ALA A 1146 -24.40 -96.79 -73.25
C ALA A 1146 -24.44 -97.86 -72.15
N GLU A 1147 -25.08 -97.59 -71.01
CA GLU A 1147 -25.29 -98.57 -69.96
C GLU A 1147 -26.21 -99.71 -70.41
N ASN A 1148 -27.32 -99.38 -71.10
CA ASN A 1148 -28.22 -100.37 -71.71
C ASN A 1148 -27.48 -101.22 -72.75
N ASP A 1149 -26.72 -100.60 -73.64
CA ASP A 1149 -25.91 -101.29 -74.66
C ASP A 1149 -24.87 -102.21 -74.00
N LEU A 1150 -24.24 -101.79 -72.88
CA LEU A 1150 -23.28 -102.62 -72.14
C LEU A 1150 -23.94 -103.85 -71.51
N VAL A 1151 -25.18 -103.71 -71.00
CA VAL A 1151 -25.98 -104.84 -70.49
C VAL A 1151 -26.28 -105.83 -71.61
N GLU A 1152 -26.69 -105.35 -72.78
CA GLU A 1152 -26.91 -106.20 -73.96
C GLU A 1152 -25.62 -106.92 -74.40
N ILE A 1153 -24.49 -106.21 -74.46
CA ILE A 1153 -23.18 -106.79 -74.81
C ILE A 1153 -22.76 -107.86 -73.81
N LYS A 1154 -22.94 -107.65 -72.50
CA LYS A 1154 -22.65 -108.66 -71.47
C LYS A 1154 -23.51 -109.91 -71.64
N ALA A 1155 -24.80 -109.74 -71.94
CA ALA A 1155 -25.70 -110.85 -72.20
C ALA A 1155 -25.30 -111.63 -73.47
N ALA A 1156 -24.94 -110.93 -74.55
CA ALA A 1156 -24.45 -111.52 -75.79
C ALA A 1156 -23.12 -112.28 -75.59
N ARG A 1157 -22.18 -111.70 -74.83
CA ARG A 1157 -20.90 -112.34 -74.49
C ARG A 1157 -21.10 -113.63 -73.70
N LYS A 1158 -21.98 -113.65 -72.71
CA LYS A 1158 -22.27 -114.86 -71.91
C LYS A 1158 -22.80 -115.99 -72.80
N LYS A 1159 -23.72 -115.70 -73.74
CA LYS A 1159 -24.20 -116.68 -74.72
C LYS A 1159 -23.07 -117.22 -75.60
N ALA A 1160 -22.15 -116.37 -76.04
CA ALA A 1160 -21.01 -116.79 -76.84
C ALA A 1160 -20.03 -117.69 -76.05
N GLU A 1161 -19.77 -117.39 -74.77
CA GLU A 1161 -18.94 -118.21 -73.88
C GLU A 1161 -19.57 -119.60 -73.63
N GLU A 1162 -20.89 -119.67 -73.44
CA GLU A 1162 -21.63 -120.93 -73.31
C GLU A 1162 -21.55 -121.78 -74.59
N ALA A 1163 -21.78 -121.18 -75.76
CA ALA A 1163 -21.67 -121.87 -77.05
C ALA A 1163 -20.24 -122.37 -77.33
N LEU A 1164 -19.21 -121.58 -76.98
CA LEU A 1164 -17.81 -121.99 -77.11
C LEU A 1164 -17.49 -123.20 -76.22
N LYS A 1165 -18.00 -123.22 -74.99
CA LYS A 1165 -17.83 -124.35 -74.07
C LYS A 1165 -18.50 -125.62 -74.60
N GLU A 1166 -19.69 -125.49 -75.17
CA GLU A 1166 -20.41 -126.60 -75.79
C GLU A 1166 -19.63 -127.17 -76.98
N LEU A 1167 -19.14 -126.31 -77.88
CA LEU A 1167 -18.27 -126.70 -79.00
C LEU A 1167 -17.00 -127.46 -78.54
N GLN A 1168 -16.34 -127.01 -77.47
CA GLN A 1168 -15.18 -127.70 -76.92
C GLN A 1168 -15.51 -129.09 -76.36
N VAL A 1169 -16.69 -129.26 -75.75
CA VAL A 1169 -17.18 -130.57 -75.28
C VAL A 1169 -17.47 -131.48 -76.47
N THR A 1170 -18.16 -130.98 -77.49
CA THR A 1170 -18.44 -131.73 -78.73
C THR A 1170 -17.14 -132.15 -79.42
N GLN A 1171 -16.14 -131.27 -79.48
CA GLN A 1171 -14.83 -131.58 -80.05
C GLN A 1171 -14.13 -132.72 -79.29
N LYS A 1172 -14.17 -132.72 -77.95
CA LYS A 1172 -13.61 -133.83 -77.15
C LYS A 1172 -14.33 -135.15 -77.40
N GLN A 1173 -15.66 -135.14 -77.51
CA GLN A 1173 -16.44 -136.34 -77.85
C GLN A 1173 -16.09 -136.87 -79.25
N LEU A 1174 -15.94 -135.99 -80.25
CA LEU A 1174 -15.51 -136.38 -81.59
C LEU A 1174 -14.12 -137.03 -81.60
N ILE A 1175 -13.13 -136.43 -80.92
CA ILE A 1175 -11.78 -137.01 -80.79
C ILE A 1175 -11.83 -138.40 -80.13
N GLN A 1176 -12.67 -138.57 -79.11
CA GLN A 1176 -12.81 -139.86 -78.42
C GLN A 1176 -13.48 -140.91 -79.31
N SER A 1177 -14.50 -140.50 -80.10
CA SER A 1177 -15.13 -141.35 -81.11
C SER A 1177 -14.15 -141.78 -82.19
N GLU A 1178 -13.29 -140.88 -82.66
CA GLU A 1178 -12.28 -141.17 -83.69
C GLU A 1178 -11.18 -142.09 -83.14
N LYS A 1179 -10.75 -141.91 -81.89
CA LYS A 1179 -9.83 -142.86 -81.22
C LYS A 1179 -10.42 -144.26 -81.09
N MET A 1180 -11.71 -144.39 -80.76
CA MET A 1180 -12.39 -145.69 -80.67
C MET A 1180 -12.53 -146.35 -82.05
N ALA A 1181 -12.80 -145.57 -83.10
CA ALA A 1181 -12.84 -146.05 -84.47
C ALA A 1181 -11.45 -146.54 -84.94
N SER A 1182 -10.38 -145.80 -84.66
CA SER A 1182 -8.99 -146.17 -84.97
C SER A 1182 -8.54 -147.45 -84.22
N LEU A 1183 -8.94 -147.63 -82.95
CA LEU A 1183 -8.68 -148.86 -82.20
C LEU A 1183 -9.39 -150.07 -82.84
N GLY A 1184 -10.60 -149.86 -83.37
CA GLY A 1184 -11.37 -150.87 -84.10
C GLY A 1184 -10.70 -151.31 -85.40
N GLU A 1185 -10.17 -150.37 -86.20
CA GLU A 1185 -9.40 -150.68 -87.41
C GLU A 1185 -8.12 -151.46 -87.11
N LEU A 1186 -7.39 -151.09 -86.05
CA LEU A 1186 -6.15 -151.77 -85.64
C LEU A 1186 -6.42 -153.20 -85.14
N THR A 1187 -7.54 -153.41 -84.44
CA THR A 1187 -7.97 -154.75 -83.98
C THR A 1187 -8.45 -155.63 -85.15
N ALA A 1188 -9.14 -155.03 -86.14
CA ALA A 1188 -9.55 -155.72 -87.36
C ALA A 1188 -8.35 -156.12 -88.25
N GLY A 1189 -7.32 -155.27 -88.31
CA GLY A 1189 -6.06 -155.58 -89.01
C GLY A 1189 -5.28 -156.75 -88.39
N ILE A 1190 -5.18 -156.79 -87.05
CA ILE A 1190 -4.51 -157.88 -86.32
C ILE A 1190 -5.30 -159.20 -86.43
N ALA A 1191 -6.64 -159.15 -86.40
CA ALA A 1191 -7.47 -160.35 -86.61
C ALA A 1191 -7.33 -160.92 -88.03
N HIS A 1192 -7.13 -160.05 -89.04
CA HIS A 1192 -6.89 -160.44 -90.42
C HIS A 1192 -5.48 -161.06 -90.63
N GLU A 1193 -4.50 -160.74 -89.79
CA GLU A 1193 -3.16 -161.35 -89.80
C GLU A 1193 -3.08 -162.68 -89.03
N ILE A 1194 -4.02 -162.98 -88.12
CA ILE A 1194 -4.05 -164.23 -87.33
C ILE A 1194 -4.79 -165.38 -88.05
N GLN A 1195 -5.57 -165.11 -89.10
CA GLN A 1195 -6.36 -166.13 -89.84
C GLN A 1195 -5.79 -166.61 -91.19
N ASN A 1196 -4.57 -166.22 -91.58
CA ASN A 1196 -3.87 -166.78 -92.74
C ASN A 1196 -2.73 -167.72 -92.29
N PRO A 1197 -2.67 -168.99 -92.74
CA PRO A 1197 -1.51 -169.87 -92.57
C PRO A 1197 -0.22 -169.36 -93.22
#